data_AF-A0A9P3Q3F6-F1
#
_entry.id   AF-A0A9P3Q3F6-F1
#
_cell.length_a   1.000
_cell.length_b   1.000
_cell.length_c   1.000
_cell.angle_alpha   90.00
_cell.angle_beta   90.00
_cell.angle_gamma   90.00
#
_symmetry.space_group_name_H-M   'P 1'
#
loop_
_entity.id
_entity.type
_entity.pdbx_description
1 polymer ?
#
loop_
_entity_poly.entity_id
_entity_poly.type
_entity_poly.pdbx_seq_one_letter_code
_entity_poly.pdbx_strand_id
1 'polypeptide(L)'
;MAHLYTQPRPEDRATHNLHEFVSRASRLCEEDESSDPFIRFALCGEYTDAGIEKQVFVDPIQNMVTDANHLRISRDYDSVLGISDKFMVDGPLNVWPVPHEKYALTTSIHLQYEIRYQGANHSVDYHRIPNFEFGTFGGRHHLNIFFPRLWAPDRRGVHLSQQQRNFWYIHDVDNLAHCIREKLQERFGDPFIDQNDVAWATDFFILHTIRGTKHTTLHHLDRASADYYLTEFLHDARLSAEVPEIGEWYIDVGIQISSERHECLQWMTGGHSTMLQEALHIPAHHADRISSINSSKYSRDPVSHLTAVSGFRVSPGLRARGRYEAVYVQAYTTDKTVTANTEGRHHAKYLTTDEAMGQQQPTRTIDGLYTLYQEAQTANSSSARLEVRVPLEFGSQVLLEFDHNRISTCLCAFPRDDWWSFRLIRLVAISKTLSLQARSRARSRLQPEALTLTAACVWLANSLHARPEDGPAARRLMDAVLPLTEAEGADLNVLAYNTSVRAAAEQEEEEESGDDEPRGRVPYNPYGCIFLRRLMIKNTPRLRYGGPVLSAPAFQFWFNNTLEDVTRRYLTSGVQDKNIVARERMTTNKRKLPTYVNWTGAPEPNLFEDLDDQERALQPVFEDVDSGSDMEERLSPPPDGPPDSANSFLSQLWRQFVVDITSKSPNPRGITKPSYLRLTTAERQSGKEDIYRTLHLPQVFRAVNYRSAPVDDWLRAFSWLFPEPGFTTTSGVQNYPSCPYFRRWMVFIEDPRNKEAAKAMRRQLFKRLREWQWIPDAQQDKMWPTTKLGAFTRWPADPSPETSQSAPRILLREHCQPIFEEEGIVDGDRFELNIDAL
;
A
#
# COMPACT_ATOMS: atom_id res chain seq x y z
N MET A 1 -23.77 24.91 0.08
CA MET A 1 -22.57 24.52 -0.68
C MET A 1 -21.71 25.70 -1.17
N ALA A 2 -22.26 26.90 -1.42
CA ALA A 2 -21.48 28.05 -1.95
C ALA A 2 -20.32 28.56 -1.05
N HIS A 3 -20.42 28.47 0.28
CA HIS A 3 -19.38 28.92 1.23
C HIS A 3 -18.23 27.92 1.49
N LEU A 4 -18.21 26.76 0.82
CA LEU A 4 -17.10 25.80 0.90
C LEU A 4 -15.94 26.18 -0.04
N TYR A 5 -16.17 27.13 -0.95
CA TYR A 5 -15.34 27.34 -2.15
C TYR A 5 -15.07 28.80 -2.52
N THR A 6 -15.53 29.77 -1.72
CA THR A 6 -15.22 31.19 -1.96
C THR A 6 -13.74 31.44 -1.73
N GLN A 7 -13.01 31.80 -2.80
CA GLN A 7 -11.66 32.32 -2.66
C GLN A 7 -11.69 33.52 -1.68
N PRO A 8 -10.70 33.64 -0.79
CA PRO A 8 -10.55 34.83 0.02
C PRO A 8 -10.36 36.02 -0.90
N ARG A 9 -10.98 37.14 -0.53
CA ARG A 9 -10.88 38.38 -1.30
C ARG A 9 -9.41 38.79 -1.41
N PRO A 10 -8.97 39.46 -2.49
CA PRO A 10 -7.57 39.82 -2.66
C PRO A 10 -6.97 40.55 -1.44
N GLU A 11 -7.74 41.40 -0.76
CA GLU A 11 -7.36 42.11 0.46
C GLU A 11 -7.15 41.21 1.70
N ASP A 12 -7.66 39.99 1.66
CA ASP A 12 -7.54 38.98 2.72
C ASP A 12 -6.34 38.05 2.47
N ARG A 13 -5.55 38.29 1.41
CA ARG A 13 -4.31 37.56 1.13
C ARG A 13 -3.09 38.28 1.70
N ALA A 14 -2.16 37.50 2.26
CA ALA A 14 -0.85 37.99 2.69
C ALA A 14 0.24 37.16 2.02
N THR A 15 1.19 37.82 1.38
CA THR A 15 2.34 37.16 0.77
C THR A 15 3.44 37.00 1.81
N HIS A 16 3.93 35.78 1.98
CA HIS A 16 5.08 35.48 2.83
C HIS A 16 6.20 34.86 1.98
N ASN A 17 7.44 35.25 2.23
CA ASN A 17 8.59 34.40 1.87
C ASN A 17 8.69 33.20 2.83
N LEU A 18 9.69 32.33 2.62
CA LEU A 18 9.83 31.10 3.42
C LEU A 18 10.14 31.42 4.90
N HIS A 19 10.97 32.41 5.16
CA HIS A 19 11.33 32.84 6.51
C HIS A 19 10.11 33.36 7.28
N GLU A 20 9.33 34.26 6.69
CA GLU A 20 8.12 34.82 7.29
C GLU A 20 7.06 33.76 7.58
N PHE A 21 6.90 32.79 6.68
CA PHE A 21 6.04 31.64 6.91
C PHE A 21 6.54 30.81 8.10
N VAL A 22 7.83 30.50 8.14
CA VAL A 22 8.45 29.73 9.23
C VAL A 22 8.28 30.45 10.57
N SER A 23 8.66 31.72 10.66
CA SER A 23 8.58 32.51 11.90
C SER A 23 7.14 32.63 12.41
N ARG A 24 6.15 32.79 11.52
CA ARG A 24 4.75 32.84 11.95
C ARG A 24 4.26 31.48 12.43
N ALA A 25 4.57 30.40 11.71
CA ALA A 25 4.20 29.05 12.12
C ALA A 25 4.81 28.67 13.49
N SER A 26 6.09 29.00 13.71
CA SER A 26 6.75 28.72 14.99
C SER A 26 6.05 29.43 16.15
N ARG A 27 5.73 30.72 16.01
CA ARG A 27 4.96 31.47 17.02
C ARG A 27 3.61 30.83 17.31
N LEU A 28 2.85 30.49 16.27
CA LEU A 28 1.55 29.81 16.43
C LEU A 28 1.67 28.44 17.10
N CYS A 29 2.80 27.75 16.90
CA CYS A 29 3.06 26.45 17.54
C CYS A 29 3.39 26.59 19.04
N GLU A 30 4.02 27.69 19.44
CA GLU A 30 4.41 27.98 20.83
C GLU A 30 3.26 28.58 21.65
N GLU A 31 2.44 29.44 21.03
CA GLU A 31 1.42 30.25 21.71
C GLU A 31 0.10 29.49 22.01
N ASP A 32 -0.21 28.41 21.29
CA ASP A 32 -1.51 27.73 21.40
C ASP A 32 -1.42 26.25 21.80
N GLU A 33 -1.94 25.94 22.99
CA GLU A 33 -2.07 24.56 23.48
C GLU A 33 -3.01 23.70 22.60
N SER A 34 -4.02 24.31 21.96
CA SER A 34 -4.98 23.57 21.14
C SER A 34 -4.37 23.07 19.82
N SER A 35 -3.28 23.70 19.38
CA SER A 35 -2.63 23.54 18.08
C SER A 35 -3.51 23.85 16.86
N ASP A 36 -4.74 24.36 17.03
CA ASP A 36 -5.69 24.62 15.92
C ASP A 36 -5.17 25.72 14.96
N PRO A 37 -4.81 26.93 15.42
CA PRO A 37 -4.27 27.98 14.56
C PRO A 37 -3.00 27.55 13.84
N PHE A 38 -2.12 26.81 14.52
CA PHE A 38 -0.90 26.26 13.93
C PHE A 38 -1.20 25.26 12.81
N ILE A 39 -2.07 24.27 13.06
CA ILE A 39 -2.44 23.26 12.06
C ILE A 39 -3.11 23.91 10.85
N ARG A 40 -4.03 24.86 11.08
CA ARG A 40 -4.72 25.58 9.98
C ARG A 40 -3.76 26.43 9.17
N PHE A 41 -2.82 27.13 9.81
CA PHE A 41 -1.81 27.90 9.10
C PHE A 41 -0.87 26.99 8.28
N ALA A 42 -0.32 25.94 8.89
CA ALA A 42 0.66 25.08 8.24
C ALA A 42 0.07 24.19 7.12
N LEU A 43 -1.17 23.71 7.27
CA LEU A 43 -1.80 22.78 6.32
C LEU A 43 -2.82 23.43 5.39
N CYS A 44 -3.44 24.55 5.76
CA CYS A 44 -4.44 25.26 4.92
C CYS A 44 -4.00 26.67 4.52
N GLY A 45 -2.95 27.22 5.13
CA GLY A 45 -2.52 28.59 4.92
C GLY A 45 -3.43 29.64 5.57
N GLU A 46 -4.34 29.23 6.46
CA GLU A 46 -5.31 30.12 7.11
C GLU A 46 -4.80 30.58 8.48
N TYR A 47 -4.91 31.88 8.77
CA TYR A 47 -4.63 32.43 10.09
C TYR A 47 -5.48 33.66 10.38
N THR A 48 -5.49 34.12 11.63
CA THR A 48 -6.17 35.36 12.03
C THR A 48 -5.13 36.40 12.43
N ASP A 49 -5.28 37.62 11.92
CA ASP A 49 -4.44 38.77 12.29
C ASP A 49 -5.34 39.94 12.69
N ALA A 50 -5.15 40.46 13.91
CA ALA A 50 -5.99 41.51 14.48
C ALA A 50 -7.52 41.26 14.34
N GLY A 51 -7.96 40.01 14.45
CA GLY A 51 -9.36 39.61 14.31
C GLY A 51 -9.87 39.43 12.87
N ILE A 52 -9.00 39.59 11.87
CA ILE A 52 -9.32 39.41 10.44
C ILE A 52 -8.76 38.06 9.97
N GLU A 53 -9.59 37.22 9.35
CA GLU A 53 -9.13 35.98 8.70
C GLU A 53 -8.29 36.31 7.47
N LYS A 54 -7.11 35.69 7.37
CA LYS A 54 -6.15 35.86 6.28
C LYS A 54 -5.77 34.52 5.67
N GLN A 55 -5.45 34.54 4.38
CA GLN A 55 -4.89 33.42 3.63
C GLN A 55 -3.46 33.76 3.20
N VAL A 56 -2.50 32.92 3.56
CA VAL A 56 -1.10 33.11 3.13
C VAL A 56 -0.90 32.63 1.69
N PHE A 57 -0.16 33.41 0.91
CA PHE A 57 0.48 32.99 -0.33
C PHE A 57 1.98 32.84 -0.05
N VAL A 58 2.51 31.63 -0.20
CA VAL A 58 3.94 31.36 0.02
C VAL A 58 4.68 31.63 -1.29
N ASP A 59 5.48 32.69 -1.32
CA ASP A 59 6.23 33.11 -2.50
C ASP A 59 7.72 32.79 -2.36
N PRO A 60 8.18 31.61 -2.82
CA PRO A 60 9.59 31.26 -2.77
C PRO A 60 10.45 32.07 -3.76
N ILE A 61 9.87 32.76 -4.73
CA ILE A 61 10.61 33.50 -5.76
C ILE A 61 11.29 34.76 -5.18
N GLN A 62 10.83 35.25 -4.03
CA GLN A 62 11.52 36.30 -3.28
C GLN A 62 12.95 35.92 -2.87
N ASN A 63 13.27 34.62 -2.87
CA ASN A 63 14.60 34.08 -2.61
C ASN A 63 15.40 33.77 -3.89
N MET A 64 15.01 34.33 -5.05
CA MET A 64 15.76 34.18 -6.29
C MET A 64 17.23 34.64 -6.13
N VAL A 65 18.17 33.90 -6.74
CA VAL A 65 19.59 34.24 -6.69
C VAL A 65 19.84 35.54 -7.47
N THR A 66 20.31 36.58 -6.78
CA THR A 66 20.59 37.89 -7.39
C THR A 66 22.04 38.07 -7.82
N ASP A 67 22.98 37.31 -7.25
CA ASP A 67 24.41 37.40 -7.55
C ASP A 67 24.97 36.00 -7.88
N ALA A 68 25.31 35.80 -9.16
CA ALA A 68 25.86 34.56 -9.65
C ALA A 68 27.26 34.25 -9.11
N ASN A 69 27.99 35.25 -8.58
CA ASN A 69 29.36 35.09 -8.09
C ASN A 69 29.47 34.20 -6.85
N HIS A 70 28.35 33.85 -6.21
CA HIS A 70 28.30 32.95 -5.06
C HIS A 70 27.95 31.50 -5.42
N LEU A 71 27.91 31.17 -6.71
CA LEU A 71 27.62 29.83 -7.20
C LEU A 71 28.90 29.12 -7.63
N ARG A 72 29.11 27.91 -7.11
CA ARG A 72 30.14 26.99 -7.60
C ARG A 72 29.49 25.95 -8.49
N ILE A 73 30.01 25.78 -9.71
CA ILE A 73 29.55 24.78 -10.67
C ILE A 73 30.65 23.74 -10.85
N SER A 74 30.29 22.47 -10.75
CA SER A 74 31.15 21.32 -11.05
C SER A 74 30.43 20.36 -12.00
N ARG A 75 31.20 19.62 -12.79
CA ARG A 75 30.70 18.66 -13.78
C ARG A 75 31.10 17.24 -13.41
N ASP A 76 30.29 16.25 -13.77
CA ASP A 76 30.58 14.83 -13.53
C ASP A 76 29.92 13.90 -14.56
N TYR A 77 30.38 12.65 -14.59
CA TYR A 77 29.79 11.53 -15.33
C TYR A 77 29.13 10.57 -14.35
N ASP A 78 27.81 10.38 -14.45
CA ASP A 78 27.04 9.59 -13.47
C ASP A 78 26.76 8.16 -13.92
N SER A 79 26.43 7.98 -15.21
CA SER A 79 26.03 6.66 -15.71
C SER A 79 26.29 6.51 -17.19
N VAL A 80 26.53 5.28 -17.64
CA VAL A 80 26.66 4.92 -19.05
C VAL A 80 25.77 3.74 -19.38
N LEU A 81 25.12 3.83 -20.54
CA LEU A 81 24.27 2.80 -21.11
C LEU A 81 24.82 2.44 -22.48
N GLY A 82 25.14 1.16 -22.69
CA GLY A 82 25.65 0.65 -23.96
C GLY A 82 24.77 -0.44 -24.53
N ILE A 83 24.31 -0.28 -25.76
CA ILE A 83 23.57 -1.30 -26.50
C ILE A 83 24.50 -1.86 -27.56
N SER A 84 24.85 -3.14 -27.45
CA SER A 84 25.76 -3.79 -28.38
C SER A 84 25.31 -5.21 -28.67
N ASP A 85 25.76 -5.74 -29.80
CA ASP A 85 25.66 -7.16 -30.07
C ASP A 85 26.74 -7.95 -29.29
N LYS A 86 27.84 -7.33 -28.88
CA LYS A 86 28.94 -7.96 -28.14
C LYS A 86 28.93 -7.61 -26.66
N PHE A 87 29.60 -8.44 -25.85
CA PHE A 87 29.96 -8.09 -24.48
C PHE A 87 31.17 -7.15 -24.52
N MET A 88 30.96 -5.89 -24.15
CA MET A 88 31.98 -4.83 -24.26
C MET A 88 32.67 -4.58 -22.91
N VAL A 89 33.12 -5.65 -22.26
CA VAL A 89 33.67 -5.62 -20.89
C VAL A 89 35.08 -6.23 -20.85
N ASP A 90 36.04 -5.45 -20.38
CA ASP A 90 37.44 -5.82 -20.17
C ASP A 90 37.68 -6.24 -18.71
N GLY A 91 36.96 -7.27 -18.26
CA GLY A 91 37.01 -7.73 -16.88
C GLY A 91 36.22 -9.01 -16.61
N PRO A 92 36.34 -9.57 -15.39
CA PRO A 92 35.60 -10.76 -15.00
C PRO A 92 34.09 -10.50 -14.95
N LEU A 93 33.31 -11.44 -15.50
CA LEU A 93 31.85 -11.43 -15.47
C LEU A 93 31.33 -12.42 -14.42
N ASN A 94 30.39 -11.97 -13.59
CA ASN A 94 29.58 -12.85 -12.75
C ASN A 94 28.27 -13.14 -13.48
N VAL A 95 28.06 -14.37 -13.92
CA VAL A 95 26.90 -14.73 -14.75
C VAL A 95 25.86 -15.52 -13.95
N TRP A 96 24.58 -15.26 -14.25
CA TRP A 96 23.47 -16.08 -13.79
C TRP A 96 23.04 -17.04 -14.90
N PRO A 97 23.37 -18.34 -14.79
CA PRO A 97 23.06 -19.30 -15.84
C PRO A 97 21.56 -19.53 -16.04
N VAL A 98 20.74 -19.19 -15.04
CA VAL A 98 19.28 -19.30 -15.10
C VAL A 98 18.65 -17.90 -15.12
N PRO A 99 17.94 -17.52 -16.20
CA PRO A 99 17.22 -16.24 -16.29
C PRO A 99 16.25 -16.04 -15.12
N HIS A 100 16.49 -15.03 -14.29
CA HIS A 100 15.66 -14.76 -13.12
C HIS A 100 14.72 -13.55 -13.36
N GLU A 101 13.42 -13.76 -13.19
CA GLU A 101 12.38 -12.75 -13.52
C GLU A 101 12.55 -11.42 -12.77
N LYS A 102 12.99 -11.49 -11.51
CA LYS A 102 13.18 -10.33 -10.64
C LYS A 102 14.13 -9.25 -11.20
N TYR A 103 15.10 -9.63 -12.03
CA TYR A 103 16.15 -8.73 -12.50
C TYR A 103 15.94 -8.25 -13.95
N ALA A 104 14.80 -8.59 -14.56
CA ALA A 104 14.43 -8.02 -15.85
C ALA A 104 14.27 -6.49 -15.76
N LEU A 105 14.67 -5.78 -16.81
CA LEU A 105 14.42 -4.36 -16.96
C LEU A 105 12.91 -4.14 -17.14
N THR A 106 12.28 -3.56 -16.12
CA THR A 106 10.84 -3.29 -16.05
C THR A 106 10.51 -1.80 -16.08
N THR A 107 11.52 -0.94 -16.04
CA THR A 107 11.37 0.53 -16.04
C THR A 107 12.08 1.15 -17.23
N SER A 108 11.51 2.23 -17.76
CA SER A 108 12.06 2.92 -18.93
C SER A 108 13.45 3.47 -18.66
N ILE A 109 14.34 3.29 -19.63
CA ILE A 109 15.64 3.96 -19.72
C ILE A 109 15.61 5.14 -20.71
N HIS A 110 14.41 5.58 -21.11
CA HIS A 110 14.19 6.70 -22.05
C HIS A 110 14.82 6.52 -23.44
N LEU A 111 15.13 5.27 -23.80
CA LEU A 111 15.58 4.86 -25.13
C LEU A 111 14.53 3.93 -25.75
N GLN A 112 14.49 3.91 -27.08
CA GLN A 112 13.57 3.10 -27.86
C GLN A 112 14.33 2.29 -28.90
N TYR A 113 13.82 1.11 -29.21
CA TYR A 113 14.36 0.20 -30.21
C TYR A 113 13.31 -0.05 -31.29
N GLU A 114 13.72 -0.02 -32.56
CA GLU A 114 12.82 -0.32 -33.67
C GLU A 114 12.69 -1.84 -33.87
N ILE A 115 11.48 -2.37 -33.67
CA ILE A 115 11.15 -3.77 -33.90
C ILE A 115 10.28 -3.89 -35.13
N ARG A 116 10.67 -4.76 -36.07
CA ARG A 116 9.83 -5.12 -37.21
C ARG A 116 8.91 -6.28 -36.83
N TYR A 117 7.61 -6.03 -36.81
CA TYR A 117 6.57 -7.03 -36.51
C TYR A 117 5.50 -7.03 -37.60
N GLN A 118 5.18 -8.20 -38.15
CA GLN A 118 4.22 -8.37 -39.26
C GLN A 118 4.43 -7.40 -40.44
N GLY A 119 5.68 -7.05 -40.72
CA GLY A 119 6.05 -6.16 -41.83
C GLY A 119 6.06 -4.67 -41.49
N ALA A 120 5.55 -4.24 -40.33
CA ALA A 120 5.58 -2.85 -39.85
C ALA A 120 6.70 -2.62 -38.82
N ASN A 121 7.25 -1.40 -38.80
CA ASN A 121 8.22 -0.99 -37.78
C ASN A 121 7.49 -0.37 -36.58
N HIS A 122 7.83 -0.83 -35.39
CA HIS A 122 7.32 -0.32 -34.12
C HIS A 122 8.47 0.23 -33.30
N SER A 123 8.35 1.46 -32.81
CA SER A 123 9.29 2.02 -31.83
C SER A 123 8.88 1.59 -30.42
N VAL A 124 9.71 0.79 -29.78
CA VAL A 124 9.38 0.11 -28.51
C VAL A 124 10.39 0.49 -27.43
N ASP A 125 9.92 0.92 -26.26
CA ASP A 125 10.80 1.16 -25.12
C ASP A 125 11.46 -0.17 -24.68
N TYR A 126 12.77 -0.15 -24.37
CA TYR A 126 13.52 -1.36 -24.01
C TYR A 126 12.85 -2.20 -22.90
N HIS A 127 12.30 -1.54 -21.87
CA HIS A 127 11.62 -2.20 -20.75
C HIS A 127 10.30 -2.90 -21.11
N ARG A 128 9.88 -2.86 -22.39
CA ARG A 128 8.75 -3.60 -22.93
C ARG A 128 9.20 -4.78 -23.81
N ILE A 129 10.48 -4.90 -24.09
CA ILE A 129 11.07 -5.99 -24.85
C ILE A 129 11.41 -7.12 -23.87
N PRO A 130 11.06 -8.38 -24.18
CA PRO A 130 11.38 -9.50 -23.31
C PRO A 130 12.88 -9.59 -23.03
N ASN A 131 13.25 -9.67 -21.75
CA ASN A 131 14.64 -9.60 -21.31
C ASN A 131 14.86 -10.26 -19.95
N PHE A 132 16.13 -10.49 -19.63
CA PHE A 132 16.55 -10.86 -18.27
C PHE A 132 17.97 -10.36 -18.01
N GLU A 133 18.34 -10.29 -16.73
CA GLU A 133 19.70 -9.96 -16.31
C GLU A 133 20.60 -11.20 -16.43
N PHE A 134 21.60 -11.11 -17.28
CA PHE A 134 22.53 -12.20 -17.58
C PHE A 134 23.73 -12.22 -16.63
N GLY A 135 24.24 -11.05 -16.26
CA GLY A 135 25.43 -10.97 -15.41
C GLY A 135 25.67 -9.59 -14.81
N THR A 136 26.54 -9.55 -13.81
CA THR A 136 27.17 -8.32 -13.34
C THR A 136 28.64 -8.31 -13.68
N PHE A 137 29.19 -7.10 -13.80
CA PHE A 137 30.61 -6.86 -13.91
C PHE A 137 31.02 -5.69 -13.03
N GLY A 138 32.28 -5.70 -12.58
CA GLY A 138 32.73 -4.74 -11.58
C GLY A 138 31.90 -4.79 -10.29
N GLY A 139 31.83 -3.68 -9.56
CA GLY A 139 31.13 -3.60 -8.29
C GLY A 139 29.62 -3.35 -8.39
N ARG A 140 29.13 -2.73 -9.48
CA ARG A 140 27.75 -2.21 -9.61
C ARG A 140 27.22 -2.16 -11.05
N HIS A 141 27.76 -2.94 -11.98
CA HIS A 141 27.36 -2.88 -13.39
C HIS A 141 26.62 -4.12 -13.82
N HIS A 142 25.64 -3.95 -14.69
CA HIS A 142 24.64 -4.96 -15.04
C HIS A 142 24.64 -5.21 -16.55
N LEU A 143 24.38 -6.46 -16.93
CA LEU A 143 24.22 -6.92 -18.30
C LEU A 143 22.84 -7.54 -18.46
N ASN A 144 22.02 -6.97 -19.33
CA ASN A 144 20.70 -7.49 -19.67
C ASN A 144 20.69 -7.96 -21.13
N ILE A 145 20.15 -9.16 -21.37
CA ILE A 145 19.95 -9.69 -22.72
C ILE A 145 18.49 -9.48 -23.11
N PHE A 146 18.27 -8.93 -24.31
CA PHE A 146 16.96 -8.61 -24.87
C PHE A 146 16.65 -9.46 -26.08
N PHE A 147 15.38 -9.84 -26.26
CA PHE A 147 14.90 -10.71 -27.34
C PHE A 147 13.79 -10.03 -28.15
N PRO A 148 14.14 -9.24 -29.19
CA PRO A 148 13.17 -8.47 -29.97
C PRO A 148 12.09 -9.31 -30.63
N ARG A 149 12.42 -10.51 -31.10
CA ARG A 149 11.46 -11.42 -31.78
C ARG A 149 10.41 -12.02 -30.86
N LEU A 150 10.59 -11.91 -29.55
CA LEU A 150 9.57 -12.29 -28.57
C LEU A 150 8.55 -11.18 -28.31
N TRP A 151 8.80 -9.97 -28.81
CA TRP A 151 7.88 -8.85 -28.66
C TRP A 151 6.68 -8.99 -29.59
N ALA A 152 5.51 -8.68 -29.07
CA ALA A 152 4.26 -8.51 -29.82
C ALA A 152 3.39 -7.44 -29.10
N PRO A 153 2.53 -6.70 -29.81
CA PRO A 153 1.72 -5.63 -29.22
C PRO A 153 0.81 -6.09 -28.07
N ASP A 154 0.33 -7.33 -28.13
CA ASP A 154 -0.59 -7.97 -27.20
C ASP A 154 0.10 -8.76 -26.07
N ARG A 155 1.43 -8.91 -26.13
CA ARG A 155 2.18 -9.65 -25.11
C ARG A 155 2.13 -8.93 -23.78
N ARG A 156 1.63 -9.63 -22.75
CA ARG A 156 1.64 -9.16 -21.36
C ARG A 156 2.93 -9.56 -20.67
N GLY A 157 3.76 -8.56 -20.35
CA GLY A 157 4.97 -8.72 -19.54
C GLY A 157 6.26 -8.95 -20.34
N VAL A 158 7.38 -8.71 -19.68
CA VAL A 158 8.75 -8.77 -20.27
C VAL A 158 9.51 -10.03 -19.92
N HIS A 159 8.86 -10.95 -19.23
CA HIS A 159 9.50 -12.18 -18.77
C HIS A 159 9.49 -13.24 -19.87
N LEU A 160 10.55 -14.05 -19.89
CA LEU A 160 10.61 -15.26 -20.70
C LEU A 160 9.70 -16.34 -20.08
N SER A 161 9.08 -17.16 -20.94
CA SER A 161 8.30 -18.31 -20.48
C SER A 161 9.20 -19.39 -19.86
N GLN A 162 8.61 -20.32 -19.09
CA GLN A 162 9.34 -21.45 -18.53
C GLN A 162 10.10 -22.25 -19.60
N GLN A 163 9.48 -22.46 -20.77
CA GLN A 163 10.08 -23.19 -21.89
C GLN A 163 11.30 -22.46 -22.45
N GLN A 164 11.20 -21.15 -22.67
CA GLN A 164 12.31 -20.31 -23.17
C GLN A 164 13.49 -20.28 -22.20
N ARG A 165 13.22 -20.22 -20.88
CA ARG A 165 14.27 -20.27 -19.85
C ARG A 165 14.97 -21.62 -19.81
N ASN A 166 14.22 -22.72 -19.89
CA ASN A 166 14.78 -24.06 -19.92
C ASN A 166 15.66 -24.27 -21.16
N PHE A 167 15.21 -23.77 -22.32
CA PHE A 167 15.99 -23.79 -23.56
C PHE A 167 17.34 -23.09 -23.37
N TRP A 168 17.32 -21.85 -22.86
CA TRP A 168 18.55 -21.09 -22.58
C TRP A 168 19.50 -21.83 -21.63
N TYR A 169 18.96 -22.39 -20.55
CA TYR A 169 19.76 -23.12 -19.56
C TYR A 169 20.46 -24.35 -20.14
N ILE A 170 19.73 -25.18 -20.92
CA ILE A 170 20.24 -26.45 -21.44
C ILE A 170 21.28 -26.23 -22.54
N HIS A 171 21.14 -25.20 -23.38
CA HIS A 171 21.92 -25.07 -24.60
C HIS A 171 23.11 -24.10 -24.52
N ASP A 172 23.07 -23.11 -23.62
CA ASP A 172 24.09 -22.06 -23.55
C ASP A 172 25.04 -22.14 -22.34
N VAL A 173 24.64 -22.75 -21.21
CA VAL A 173 25.50 -22.83 -20.02
C VAL A 173 26.75 -23.69 -20.26
N ASP A 174 26.62 -24.79 -21.00
CA ASP A 174 27.76 -25.66 -21.35
C ASP A 174 28.66 -25.07 -22.47
N ASN A 175 28.18 -24.07 -23.22
CA ASN A 175 28.87 -23.48 -24.37
C ASN A 175 29.49 -22.10 -24.10
N LEU A 176 29.26 -21.52 -22.92
CA LEU A 176 29.69 -20.18 -22.51
C LEU A 176 31.21 -19.94 -22.61
N ALA A 177 32.01 -20.98 -22.81
CA ALA A 177 33.45 -20.90 -23.06
C ALA A 177 33.85 -20.46 -24.49
N HIS A 178 32.92 -20.42 -25.46
CA HIS A 178 33.18 -19.94 -26.83
C HIS A 178 31.91 -19.39 -27.51
N CYS A 179 31.81 -18.06 -27.60
CA CYS A 179 30.89 -17.22 -28.38
C CYS A 179 29.44 -17.71 -28.64
N ILE A 180 28.49 -17.23 -27.83
CA ILE A 180 27.04 -17.50 -27.91
C ILE A 180 26.43 -17.15 -29.30
N ARG A 181 26.86 -16.05 -29.94
CA ARG A 181 26.29 -15.63 -31.24
C ARG A 181 26.77 -16.44 -32.43
N GLU A 182 28.08 -16.67 -32.53
CA GLU A 182 28.68 -17.43 -33.64
C GLU A 182 28.09 -18.85 -33.67
N LYS A 183 27.91 -19.46 -32.49
CA LYS A 183 27.28 -20.79 -32.39
C LYS A 183 25.78 -20.82 -32.64
N LEU A 184 25.02 -19.78 -32.26
CA LEU A 184 23.60 -19.70 -32.62
C LEU A 184 23.43 -19.58 -34.15
N GLN A 185 24.32 -18.84 -34.82
CA GLN A 185 24.36 -18.74 -36.28
C GLN A 185 24.81 -20.05 -36.95
N GLU A 186 25.84 -20.74 -36.43
CA GLU A 186 26.29 -22.06 -36.93
C GLU A 186 25.23 -23.16 -36.74
N ARG A 187 24.46 -23.11 -35.64
CA ARG A 187 23.41 -24.10 -35.32
C ARG A 187 22.11 -23.94 -36.09
N PHE A 188 21.90 -22.85 -36.84
CA PHE A 188 20.82 -22.83 -37.84
C PHE A 188 20.98 -23.93 -38.91
N GLY A 189 22.19 -24.49 -39.05
CA GLY A 189 22.48 -25.65 -39.88
C GLY A 189 22.48 -26.99 -39.15
N ASP A 190 22.20 -27.06 -37.83
CA ASP A 190 22.15 -28.31 -37.07
C ASP A 190 20.78 -29.00 -37.30
N PRO A 191 20.74 -30.19 -37.94
CA PRO A 191 19.49 -30.88 -38.23
C PRO A 191 18.76 -31.42 -36.98
N PHE A 192 19.37 -31.34 -35.79
CA PHE A 192 18.78 -31.81 -34.54
C PHE A 192 18.09 -30.71 -33.71
N ILE A 193 18.17 -29.45 -34.12
CA ILE A 193 17.48 -28.33 -33.46
C ILE A 193 16.39 -27.82 -34.42
N ASP A 194 15.13 -27.86 -33.99
CA ASP A 194 14.05 -27.24 -34.77
C ASP A 194 14.32 -25.73 -34.88
N GLN A 195 14.39 -25.22 -36.10
CA GLN A 195 14.63 -23.79 -36.35
C GLN A 195 13.55 -22.91 -35.68
N ASN A 196 12.34 -23.43 -35.48
CA ASN A 196 11.28 -22.73 -34.77
C ASN A 196 11.58 -22.56 -33.27
N ASP A 197 12.36 -23.47 -32.66
CA ASP A 197 12.69 -23.44 -31.24
C ASP A 197 13.76 -22.39 -30.89
N VAL A 198 14.57 -21.96 -31.87
CA VAL A 198 15.64 -20.95 -31.72
C VAL A 198 15.35 -19.62 -32.39
N ALA A 199 14.38 -19.57 -33.33
CA ALA A 199 14.10 -18.38 -34.15
C ALA A 199 13.84 -17.11 -33.34
N TRP A 200 13.36 -17.23 -32.10
CA TRP A 200 13.09 -16.11 -31.21
C TRP A 200 14.36 -15.46 -30.61
N ALA A 201 15.47 -16.20 -30.57
CA ALA A 201 16.71 -15.78 -29.92
C ALA A 201 17.73 -15.15 -30.87
N THR A 202 17.48 -15.11 -32.18
CA THR A 202 18.52 -14.92 -33.21
C THR A 202 19.04 -13.49 -33.31
N ASP A 203 18.21 -12.53 -32.91
CA ASP A 203 18.48 -11.09 -33.03
C ASP A 203 18.58 -10.47 -31.64
N PHE A 204 19.03 -11.24 -30.65
CA PHE A 204 19.20 -10.71 -29.31
C PHE A 204 20.24 -9.58 -29.28
N PHE A 205 20.20 -8.71 -28.28
CA PHE A 205 21.23 -7.71 -28.02
C PHE A 205 21.47 -7.54 -26.53
N ILE A 206 22.57 -6.89 -26.17
CA ILE A 206 23.05 -6.76 -24.79
C ILE A 206 23.00 -5.28 -24.40
N LEU A 207 22.33 -4.99 -23.28
CA LEU A 207 22.39 -3.71 -22.59
C LEU A 207 23.43 -3.79 -21.48
N HIS A 208 24.41 -2.90 -21.54
CA HIS A 208 25.40 -2.62 -20.52
C HIS A 208 24.90 -1.44 -19.69
N THR A 209 24.73 -1.63 -18.39
CA THR A 209 24.29 -0.56 -17.48
C THR A 209 25.36 -0.33 -16.41
N ILE A 210 25.98 0.84 -16.48
CA ILE A 210 26.99 1.32 -15.54
C ILE A 210 26.32 2.39 -14.68
N ARG A 211 26.11 2.13 -13.39
CA ARG A 211 25.49 3.05 -12.44
C ARG A 211 26.26 3.11 -11.13
N GLY A 212 26.07 4.20 -10.38
CA GLY A 212 26.49 4.28 -8.98
C GLY A 212 27.92 4.81 -8.80
N THR A 213 28.38 5.66 -9.71
CA THR A 213 29.66 6.40 -9.68
C THR A 213 29.48 7.85 -9.23
N LYS A 214 28.36 8.17 -8.58
CA LYS A 214 28.06 9.53 -8.09
C LYS A 214 29.25 10.10 -7.32
N HIS A 215 29.67 11.30 -7.72
CA HIS A 215 30.78 12.08 -7.16
C HIS A 215 32.20 11.55 -7.40
N THR A 216 32.42 10.45 -8.12
CA THR A 216 33.78 9.95 -8.38
C THR A 216 34.51 10.72 -9.48
N THR A 217 33.77 11.39 -10.35
CA THR A 217 34.28 12.08 -11.54
C THR A 217 34.04 13.59 -11.47
N LEU A 218 33.97 14.20 -10.28
CA LEU A 218 33.77 15.65 -10.17
C LEU A 218 34.98 16.41 -10.75
N HIS A 219 34.74 17.29 -11.73
CA HIS A 219 35.77 18.06 -12.43
C HIS A 219 35.31 19.45 -12.85
N HIS A 220 36.25 20.25 -13.36
CA HIS A 220 36.01 21.61 -13.86
C HIS A 220 35.29 21.60 -15.22
N LEU A 221 34.60 22.70 -15.54
CA LEU A 221 33.86 22.88 -16.80
C LEU A 221 34.82 23.29 -17.94
N ASP A 222 35.80 22.44 -18.22
CA ASP A 222 36.72 22.63 -19.34
C ASP A 222 36.90 21.33 -20.12
N ARG A 223 37.23 21.48 -21.40
CA ARG A 223 37.33 20.35 -22.34
C ARG A 223 38.40 19.34 -21.92
N ALA A 224 39.55 19.81 -21.43
CA ALA A 224 40.67 18.93 -21.07
C ALA A 224 40.31 18.04 -19.87
N SER A 225 39.72 18.63 -18.83
CA SER A 225 39.17 17.88 -17.69
C SER A 225 38.09 16.91 -18.15
N ALA A 226 37.14 17.35 -18.98
CA ALA A 226 36.06 16.52 -19.46
C ALA A 226 36.54 15.28 -20.23
N ASP A 227 37.53 15.42 -21.12
CA ASP A 227 38.10 14.31 -21.89
C ASP A 227 38.88 13.34 -20.98
N TYR A 228 39.68 13.86 -20.03
CA TYR A 228 40.45 13.05 -19.08
C TYR A 228 39.53 12.20 -18.20
N TYR A 229 38.56 12.81 -17.52
CA TYR A 229 37.66 12.08 -16.63
C TYR A 229 36.69 11.15 -17.36
N LEU A 230 36.38 11.39 -18.63
CA LEU A 230 35.59 10.45 -19.43
C LEU A 230 36.38 9.18 -19.70
N THR A 231 37.66 9.33 -20.06
CA THR A 231 38.57 8.22 -20.32
C THR A 231 38.77 7.38 -19.06
N GLU A 232 39.06 8.03 -17.92
CA GLU A 232 39.19 7.35 -16.62
C GLU A 232 37.88 6.65 -16.23
N PHE A 233 36.73 7.30 -16.45
CA PHE A 233 35.43 6.72 -16.13
C PHE A 233 35.15 5.42 -16.90
N LEU A 234 35.41 5.40 -18.22
CA LEU A 234 35.21 4.21 -19.05
C LEU A 234 36.19 3.09 -18.68
N HIS A 235 37.44 3.46 -18.39
CA HIS A 235 38.48 2.53 -17.94
C HIS A 235 38.14 1.90 -16.58
N ASP A 236 37.73 2.70 -15.60
CA ASP A 236 37.33 2.25 -14.27
C ASP A 236 36.07 1.37 -14.30
N ALA A 237 35.15 1.66 -15.22
CA ALA A 237 33.99 0.83 -15.50
C ALA A 237 34.33 -0.51 -16.17
N ARG A 238 35.61 -0.77 -16.50
CA ARG A 238 36.10 -1.97 -17.20
C ARG A 238 35.43 -2.15 -18.57
N LEU A 239 35.23 -1.07 -19.30
CA LEU A 239 34.70 -1.12 -20.66
C LEU A 239 35.81 -1.30 -21.68
N SER A 240 35.50 -1.99 -22.78
CA SER A 240 36.44 -2.21 -23.87
C SER A 240 36.82 -0.89 -24.56
N ALA A 241 38.07 -0.80 -25.03
CA ALA A 241 38.54 0.33 -25.82
C ALA A 241 37.77 0.51 -27.15
N GLU A 242 37.11 -0.54 -27.64
CA GLU A 242 36.28 -0.54 -28.86
C GLU A 242 34.88 0.09 -28.66
N VAL A 243 34.51 0.46 -27.42
CA VAL A 243 33.18 1.02 -27.10
C VAL A 243 32.77 2.21 -27.97
N PRO A 244 33.66 3.17 -28.31
CA PRO A 244 33.28 4.28 -29.21
C PRO A 244 32.95 3.84 -30.64
N GLU A 245 33.41 2.65 -31.06
CA GLU A 245 33.29 2.16 -32.44
C GLU A 245 32.19 1.10 -32.60
N ILE A 246 31.80 0.42 -31.51
CA ILE A 246 30.87 -0.73 -31.54
C ILE A 246 29.67 -0.49 -30.63
N GLY A 247 28.49 -0.50 -31.27
CA GLY A 247 27.20 -0.36 -30.59
C GLY A 247 26.78 1.09 -30.40
N GLU A 248 25.66 1.28 -29.72
CA GLU A 248 25.10 2.58 -29.39
C GLU A 248 25.32 2.87 -27.90
N TRP A 249 26.07 3.93 -27.61
CA TRP A 249 26.43 4.28 -26.25
C TRP A 249 25.91 5.65 -25.87
N TYR A 250 25.33 5.74 -24.68
CA TYR A 250 24.80 6.94 -24.09
C TYR A 250 25.43 7.18 -22.72
N ILE A 251 25.65 8.44 -22.38
CA ILE A 251 26.23 8.87 -21.11
C ILE A 251 25.37 9.95 -20.46
N ASP A 252 25.18 9.81 -19.15
CA ASP A 252 24.58 10.84 -18.31
C ASP A 252 25.69 11.77 -17.80
N VAL A 253 25.66 13.01 -18.30
CA VAL A 253 26.55 14.08 -17.87
C VAL A 253 25.79 14.99 -16.91
N GLY A 254 26.36 15.20 -15.73
CA GLY A 254 25.80 16.05 -14.68
C GLY A 254 26.55 17.37 -14.55
N ILE A 255 25.81 18.43 -14.21
CA ILE A 255 26.36 19.58 -13.49
C ILE A 255 25.72 19.68 -12.12
N GLN A 256 26.53 20.05 -11.13
CA GLN A 256 26.10 20.36 -9.78
C GLN A 256 26.44 21.81 -9.47
N ILE A 257 25.43 22.56 -9.05
CA ILE A 257 25.51 23.97 -8.67
C ILE A 257 25.30 24.04 -7.16
N SER A 258 26.27 24.59 -6.44
CA SER A 258 26.22 24.79 -4.99
C SER A 258 26.43 26.25 -4.61
N SER A 259 25.86 26.68 -3.48
CA SER A 259 26.09 28.01 -2.92
C SER A 259 27.34 28.00 -2.05
N GLU A 260 28.24 28.96 -2.27
CA GLU A 260 29.41 29.19 -1.41
C GLU A 260 29.03 29.59 0.01
N ARG A 261 27.81 30.13 0.19
CA ARG A 261 27.24 30.47 1.50
C ARG A 261 26.58 29.27 2.19
N HIS A 262 26.70 28.08 1.60
CA HIS A 262 26.06 26.85 2.06
C HIS A 262 24.54 26.94 2.15
N GLU A 263 23.90 27.70 1.27
CA GLU A 263 22.44 27.77 1.16
C GLU A 263 21.85 26.53 0.47
N CYS A 264 20.55 26.30 0.66
CA CYS A 264 19.78 25.30 -0.04
C CYS A 264 19.31 25.86 -1.39
N LEU A 265 19.98 25.46 -2.47
CA LEU A 265 19.59 25.83 -3.83
C LEU A 265 18.45 24.95 -4.35
N GLN A 266 17.51 25.59 -5.02
CA GLN A 266 16.35 24.93 -5.65
C GLN A 266 16.07 25.51 -7.03
N TRP A 267 15.54 24.67 -7.94
CA TRP A 267 15.16 25.07 -9.29
C TRP A 267 13.83 25.83 -9.30
N MET A 268 13.80 27.00 -9.94
CA MET A 268 12.57 27.74 -10.18
C MET A 268 11.79 27.14 -11.34
N THR A 269 10.49 26.91 -11.14
CA THR A 269 9.61 26.34 -12.16
C THR A 269 9.57 27.20 -13.42
N GLY A 270 9.58 28.53 -13.26
CA GLY A 270 9.62 29.47 -14.38
C GLY A 270 10.95 29.49 -15.14
N GLY A 271 12.04 28.97 -14.56
CA GLY A 271 13.37 28.92 -15.17
C GLY A 271 13.63 27.68 -16.03
N HIS A 272 12.69 26.72 -16.09
CA HIS A 272 12.92 25.45 -16.78
C HIS A 272 13.19 25.60 -18.28
N SER A 273 12.45 26.48 -18.98
CA SER A 273 12.66 26.69 -20.42
C SER A 273 14.02 27.35 -20.67
N THR A 274 14.39 28.35 -19.88
CA THR A 274 15.72 28.97 -19.90
C THR A 274 16.83 27.94 -19.69
N MET A 275 16.70 27.06 -18.69
CA MET A 275 17.71 26.01 -18.46
C MET A 275 17.81 25.00 -19.59
N LEU A 276 16.69 24.63 -20.22
CA LEU A 276 16.71 23.74 -21.38
C LEU A 276 17.32 24.39 -22.62
N GLN A 277 17.07 25.68 -22.82
CA GLN A 277 17.73 26.45 -23.87
C GLN A 277 19.24 26.46 -23.67
N GLU A 278 19.72 26.73 -22.46
CA GLU A 278 21.15 26.74 -22.13
C GLU A 278 21.77 25.34 -22.30
N ALA A 279 21.17 24.30 -21.70
CA ALA A 279 21.75 22.96 -21.67
C ALA A 279 21.78 22.29 -23.06
N LEU A 280 20.79 22.56 -23.91
CA LEU A 280 20.63 21.89 -25.21
C LEU A 280 21.05 22.78 -26.39
N HIS A 281 21.32 24.07 -26.17
CA HIS A 281 21.54 25.08 -27.20
C HIS A 281 20.45 25.09 -28.27
N ILE A 282 19.19 25.11 -27.83
CA ILE A 282 18.01 25.15 -28.71
C ILE A 282 17.37 26.54 -28.70
N PRO A 283 16.62 26.91 -29.76
CA PRO A 283 15.84 28.15 -29.76
C PRO A 283 14.82 28.20 -28.61
N ALA A 284 14.58 29.40 -28.06
CA ALA A 284 13.65 29.62 -26.94
C ALA A 284 12.26 28.99 -27.17
N HIS A 285 11.68 29.18 -28.35
CA HIS A 285 10.36 28.60 -28.68
C HIS A 285 10.32 27.07 -28.64
N HIS A 286 11.45 26.38 -28.89
CA HIS A 286 11.54 24.93 -28.71
C HIS A 286 11.62 24.57 -27.23
N ALA A 287 12.40 25.31 -26.45
CA ALA A 287 12.52 25.11 -25.01
C ALA A 287 11.17 25.33 -24.29
N ASP A 288 10.44 26.39 -24.63
CA ASP A 288 9.10 26.67 -24.09
C ASP A 288 8.11 25.56 -24.45
N ARG A 289 8.13 25.09 -25.71
CA ARG A 289 7.26 24.01 -26.16
C ARG A 289 7.50 22.70 -25.39
N ILE A 290 8.77 22.30 -25.20
CA ILE A 290 9.08 21.03 -24.54
C ILE A 290 8.96 21.09 -23.01
N SER A 291 8.91 22.30 -22.42
CA SER A 291 8.72 22.52 -20.97
C SER A 291 7.32 23.02 -20.60
N SER A 292 6.41 23.07 -21.58
CA SER A 292 4.99 23.34 -21.35
C SER A 292 4.32 22.16 -20.65
N ILE A 293 3.34 22.45 -19.79
CA ILE A 293 2.54 21.42 -19.10
C ILE A 293 1.81 20.49 -20.07
N ASN A 294 1.48 20.98 -21.27
CA ASN A 294 0.80 20.19 -22.29
C ASN A 294 1.76 19.23 -23.03
N SER A 295 3.06 19.29 -22.76
CA SER A 295 4.03 18.35 -23.32
C SER A 295 3.94 17.01 -22.58
N SER A 296 3.49 15.96 -23.27
CA SER A 296 3.41 14.60 -22.73
C SER A 296 4.76 13.99 -22.32
N LYS A 297 5.86 14.61 -22.76
CA LYS A 297 7.23 14.21 -22.46
C LYS A 297 7.90 15.07 -21.40
N TYR A 298 7.14 15.95 -20.75
CA TYR A 298 7.60 16.83 -19.69
C TYR A 298 6.91 16.49 -18.38
N SER A 299 7.67 16.51 -17.29
CA SER A 299 7.15 16.31 -15.95
C SER A 299 7.75 17.32 -15.00
N ARG A 300 6.89 18.00 -14.24
CA ARG A 300 7.28 18.84 -13.11
C ARG A 300 7.36 17.99 -11.85
N ASP A 301 8.39 18.27 -11.06
CA ASP A 301 8.63 17.61 -9.77
C ASP A 301 8.64 18.67 -8.65
N PRO A 302 7.46 19.17 -8.21
CA PRO A 302 7.36 20.13 -7.10
C PRO A 302 8.10 19.64 -5.86
N VAL A 303 8.80 20.55 -5.17
CA VAL A 303 9.62 20.21 -4.01
C VAL A 303 9.01 20.80 -2.73
N SER A 304 8.94 20.00 -1.67
CA SER A 304 8.45 20.44 -0.35
C SER A 304 7.05 21.06 -0.37
N HIS A 305 6.20 20.72 -1.36
CA HIS A 305 4.89 21.34 -1.60
C HIS A 305 4.90 22.76 -2.18
N LEU A 306 6.05 23.34 -2.53
CA LEU A 306 6.12 24.64 -3.19
C LEU A 306 5.83 24.47 -4.68
N THR A 307 4.99 25.34 -5.23
CA THR A 307 4.50 25.20 -6.63
C THR A 307 5.37 25.95 -7.63
N ALA A 308 6.05 27.02 -7.20
CA ALA A 308 6.96 27.80 -8.03
C ALA A 308 8.41 27.30 -7.99
N VAL A 309 8.67 26.24 -7.22
CA VAL A 309 9.98 25.59 -7.09
C VAL A 309 9.82 24.11 -7.36
N SER A 310 10.52 23.61 -8.38
CA SER A 310 10.37 22.23 -8.83
C SER A 310 11.59 21.78 -9.60
N GLY A 311 11.94 20.50 -9.48
CA GLY A 311 12.74 19.85 -10.52
C GLY A 311 11.90 19.59 -11.78
N PHE A 312 12.54 19.04 -12.81
CA PHE A 312 11.82 18.59 -13.99
C PHE A 312 12.50 17.40 -14.67
N ARG A 313 11.74 16.71 -15.53
CA ARG A 313 12.20 15.67 -16.44
C ARG A 313 11.65 15.95 -17.82
N VAL A 314 12.49 15.83 -18.85
CA VAL A 314 12.04 15.99 -20.24
C VAL A 314 12.72 15.01 -21.18
N SER A 315 11.95 14.44 -22.10
CA SER A 315 12.47 13.80 -23.30
C SER A 315 12.26 14.74 -24.49
N PRO A 316 13.30 15.46 -24.96
CA PRO A 316 13.12 16.60 -25.89
C PRO A 316 12.48 16.24 -27.24
N GLY A 317 12.63 14.98 -27.68
CA GLY A 317 12.18 14.51 -28.99
C GLY A 317 13.02 15.06 -30.15
N LEU A 318 12.88 14.50 -31.35
CA LEU A 318 13.77 14.75 -32.51
C LEU A 318 13.97 16.24 -32.83
N ARG A 319 12.93 17.08 -32.67
CA ARG A 319 12.98 18.51 -33.01
C ARG A 319 13.66 19.39 -31.95
N ALA A 320 13.97 18.86 -30.76
CA ALA A 320 14.53 19.65 -29.67
C ALA A 320 15.68 18.96 -28.94
N ARG A 321 16.29 17.93 -29.52
CA ARG A 321 17.48 17.26 -28.95
C ARG A 321 18.72 18.17 -28.90
N GLY A 322 18.71 19.26 -29.67
CA GLY A 322 19.82 20.21 -29.73
C GLY A 322 21.05 19.64 -30.46
N ARG A 323 22.17 20.36 -30.37
CA ARG A 323 23.42 20.00 -31.07
C ARG A 323 24.12 18.75 -30.52
N TYR A 324 23.70 18.29 -29.33
CA TYR A 324 24.29 17.14 -28.63
C TYR A 324 23.38 15.92 -28.64
N GLU A 325 22.30 15.97 -29.43
CA GLU A 325 21.37 14.86 -29.59
C GLU A 325 20.79 14.32 -28.27
N ALA A 326 20.53 15.21 -27.30
CA ALA A 326 20.04 14.84 -25.99
C ALA A 326 18.71 14.06 -26.07
N VAL A 327 18.69 12.90 -25.42
CA VAL A 327 17.52 12.01 -25.38
C VAL A 327 16.70 12.16 -24.10
N TYR A 328 17.35 12.63 -23.04
CA TYR A 328 16.72 12.84 -21.74
C TYR A 328 17.44 13.94 -20.95
N VAL A 329 16.68 14.76 -20.25
CA VAL A 329 17.19 15.79 -19.34
C VAL A 329 16.42 15.71 -18.03
N GLN A 330 17.14 15.82 -16.91
CA GLN A 330 16.54 15.83 -15.59
C GLN A 330 17.21 16.87 -14.69
N ALA A 331 16.41 17.69 -14.03
CA ALA A 331 16.84 18.62 -13.01
C ALA A 331 16.26 18.23 -11.65
N TYR A 332 17.10 18.15 -10.62
CA TYR A 332 16.70 17.83 -9.25
C TYR A 332 17.66 18.45 -8.23
N THR A 333 17.45 18.19 -6.94
CA THR A 333 18.25 18.73 -5.83
C THR A 333 18.84 17.62 -4.97
N THR A 334 19.98 17.90 -4.33
CA THR A 334 20.72 16.89 -3.54
C THR A 334 20.14 16.62 -2.15
N ASP A 335 19.20 17.43 -1.66
CA ASP A 335 18.54 17.24 -0.36
C ASP A 335 17.75 15.92 -0.26
N LYS A 336 17.39 15.32 -1.40
CA LYS A 336 16.80 13.97 -1.46
C LYS A 336 17.68 12.90 -0.81
N THR A 337 19.01 13.07 -0.79
CA THR A 337 19.95 12.08 -0.21
C THR A 337 19.76 11.92 1.30
N VAL A 338 19.35 12.98 2.01
CA VAL A 338 19.14 12.96 3.47
C VAL A 338 18.03 11.99 3.88
N THR A 339 17.03 11.80 3.01
CA THR A 339 15.87 10.94 3.28
C THR A 339 15.88 9.63 2.49
N ALA A 340 16.98 9.37 1.76
CA ALA A 340 17.11 8.19 0.91
C ALA A 340 17.01 6.91 1.75
N ASN A 341 16.34 5.90 1.18
CA ASN A 341 16.17 4.60 1.79
C ASN A 341 16.64 3.53 0.80
N THR A 342 17.85 3.03 1.01
CA THR A 342 18.50 2.06 0.11
C THR A 342 17.98 0.63 0.29
N GLU A 343 17.31 0.33 1.40
CA GLU A 343 16.86 -1.03 1.75
C GLU A 343 15.33 -1.21 1.67
N GLY A 344 14.59 -0.12 1.45
CA GLY A 344 13.12 -0.11 1.38
C GLY A 344 12.56 -0.33 -0.02
N ARG A 345 11.27 -0.69 -0.09
CA ARG A 345 10.49 -0.73 -1.35
C ARG A 345 10.34 0.66 -2.00
N HIS A 346 10.40 1.71 -1.17
CA HIS A 346 10.38 3.10 -1.60
C HIS A 346 11.80 3.68 -1.46
N HIS A 347 12.20 4.50 -2.43
CA HIS A 347 13.53 5.12 -2.47
C HIS A 347 13.80 6.15 -1.36
N ALA A 348 12.79 6.50 -0.57
CA ALA A 348 12.90 7.39 0.58
C ALA A 348 12.11 6.82 1.77
N LYS A 349 12.32 7.39 2.97
CA LYS A 349 11.46 7.10 4.14
C LYS A 349 9.99 7.35 3.78
N TYR A 350 9.11 6.42 4.14
CA TYR A 350 7.72 6.39 3.66
C TYR A 350 6.76 6.04 4.79
N LEU A 351 5.81 6.94 5.07
CA LEU A 351 4.73 6.77 6.02
C LEU A 351 3.56 6.05 5.34
N THR A 352 2.93 5.11 6.05
CA THR A 352 1.71 4.42 5.58
C THR A 352 0.49 4.87 6.39
N THR A 353 -0.71 4.68 5.85
CA THR A 353 -1.97 4.92 6.60
C THR A 353 -2.13 3.97 7.78
N ASP A 354 -1.60 2.75 7.67
CA ASP A 354 -1.59 1.77 8.77
C ASP A 354 -0.79 2.28 9.96
N GLU A 355 0.41 2.80 9.69
CA GLU A 355 1.25 3.44 10.70
C GLU A 355 0.61 4.73 11.23
N ALA A 356 0.05 5.57 10.35
CA ALA A 356 -0.60 6.84 10.72
C ALA A 356 -1.83 6.65 11.61
N MET A 357 -2.58 5.55 11.45
CA MET A 357 -3.70 5.18 12.33
C MET A 357 -3.28 4.30 13.52
N GLY A 358 -1.98 4.08 13.71
CA GLY A 358 -1.44 3.31 14.83
C GLY A 358 -1.75 3.95 16.19
N GLN A 359 -1.65 3.14 17.26
CA GLN A 359 -1.86 3.61 18.63
C GLN A 359 -0.71 4.48 19.14
N GLN A 360 0.50 4.32 18.58
CA GLN A 360 1.67 5.11 18.94
C GLN A 360 1.71 6.38 18.07
N GLN A 361 1.71 7.54 18.72
CA GLN A 361 1.87 8.85 18.10
C GLN A 361 2.89 9.68 18.91
N PRO A 362 3.80 10.43 18.27
CA PRO A 362 4.07 10.43 16.83
C PRO A 362 4.50 9.05 16.33
N THR A 363 4.37 8.84 15.02
CA THR A 363 4.77 7.56 14.41
C THR A 363 6.29 7.47 14.33
N ARG A 364 6.83 6.25 14.28
CA ARG A 364 8.29 6.04 14.18
C ARG A 364 8.86 6.71 12.93
N THR A 365 8.14 6.66 11.83
CA THR A 365 8.53 7.33 10.59
C THR A 365 8.54 8.86 10.74
N ILE A 366 7.53 9.44 11.40
CA ILE A 366 7.49 10.89 11.65
C ILE A 366 8.63 11.31 12.58
N ASP A 367 8.87 10.60 13.70
CA ASP A 367 9.99 10.90 14.60
C ASP A 367 11.33 10.80 13.86
N GLY A 368 11.50 9.75 13.06
CA GLY A 368 12.71 9.56 12.26
C GLY A 368 12.90 10.59 11.15
N LEU A 369 11.84 11.24 10.67
CA LEU A 369 11.94 12.38 9.75
C LEU A 369 12.20 13.68 10.50
N TYR A 370 11.58 13.87 11.67
CA TYR A 370 11.77 15.03 12.53
C TYR A 370 13.24 15.16 12.94
N THR A 371 13.85 14.09 13.46
CA THR A 371 15.29 14.08 13.81
C THR A 371 16.18 14.39 12.61
N LEU A 372 15.90 13.79 11.44
CA LEU A 372 16.69 14.05 10.24
C LEU A 372 16.61 15.52 9.79
N TYR A 373 15.41 16.11 9.80
CA TYR A 373 15.25 17.50 9.40
C TYR A 373 15.92 18.45 10.39
N GLN A 374 15.88 18.16 11.70
CA GLN A 374 16.59 18.94 12.71
C GLN A 374 18.11 18.88 12.53
N GLU A 375 18.67 17.69 12.29
CA GLU A 375 20.09 17.55 11.99
C GLU A 375 20.46 18.33 10.71
N ALA A 376 19.62 18.21 9.68
CA ALA A 376 19.83 18.85 8.38
C ALA A 376 19.81 20.38 8.42
N GLN A 377 19.02 21.01 9.31
CA GLN A 377 19.02 22.47 9.53
C GLN A 377 20.43 23.02 9.76
N THR A 378 21.27 22.26 10.45
CA THR A 378 22.63 22.70 10.84
C THR A 378 23.74 22.14 9.95
N ALA A 379 23.53 20.95 9.38
CA ALA A 379 24.59 20.18 8.71
C ALA A 379 24.46 20.14 7.18
N ASN A 380 23.27 20.33 6.60
CA ASN A 380 23.02 19.98 5.20
C ASN A 380 22.52 21.16 4.37
N SER A 381 23.34 21.62 3.43
CA SER A 381 22.88 22.45 2.30
C SER A 381 22.33 21.57 1.18
N SER A 382 21.66 22.18 0.20
CA SER A 382 21.26 21.49 -1.03
C SER A 382 21.90 22.15 -2.25
N SER A 383 22.29 21.33 -3.21
CA SER A 383 22.77 21.75 -4.51
C SER A 383 21.70 21.48 -5.56
N ALA A 384 21.62 22.36 -6.55
CA ALA A 384 20.84 22.14 -7.74
C ALA A 384 21.65 21.28 -8.72
N ARG A 385 21.04 20.25 -9.29
CA ARG A 385 21.68 19.31 -10.21
C ARG A 385 20.89 19.20 -11.49
N LEU A 386 21.59 19.24 -12.62
CA LEU A 386 21.06 19.02 -13.95
C LEU A 386 21.85 17.88 -14.59
N GLU A 387 21.14 16.89 -15.12
CA GLU A 387 21.71 15.75 -15.83
C GLU A 387 21.15 15.69 -17.25
N VAL A 388 22.02 15.46 -18.23
CA VAL A 388 21.67 15.31 -19.64
C VAL A 388 22.23 13.99 -20.15
N ARG A 389 21.36 13.18 -20.75
CA ARG A 389 21.73 11.96 -21.47
C ARG A 389 21.98 12.27 -22.93
N VAL A 390 23.21 12.03 -23.38
CA VAL A 390 23.65 12.24 -24.78
C VAL A 390 24.35 10.99 -25.31
N PRO A 391 24.47 10.83 -26.64
CA PRO A 391 25.42 9.89 -27.23
C PRO A 391 26.84 10.11 -26.69
N LEU A 392 27.58 9.02 -26.50
CA LEU A 392 28.90 9.02 -25.87
C LEU A 392 29.90 9.99 -26.53
N GLU A 393 29.82 10.18 -27.85
CA GLU A 393 30.66 11.10 -28.64
C GLU A 393 30.52 12.58 -28.22
N PHE A 394 29.37 12.97 -27.68
CA PHE A 394 29.13 14.31 -27.13
C PHE A 394 29.42 14.39 -25.63
N GLY A 395 29.80 13.27 -25.01
CA GLY A 395 30.03 13.12 -23.58
C GLY A 395 30.98 14.17 -23.03
N SER A 396 32.08 14.49 -23.71
CA SER A 396 33.03 15.50 -23.26
C SER A 396 32.75 16.94 -23.74
N GLN A 397 31.62 17.16 -24.42
CA GLN A 397 31.27 18.44 -25.04
C GLN A 397 30.06 19.11 -24.41
N VAL A 398 29.08 18.30 -23.96
CA VAL A 398 27.84 18.79 -23.37
C VAL A 398 28.09 19.42 -21.98
N LEU A 399 27.31 20.46 -21.64
CA LEU A 399 27.37 21.17 -20.35
C LEU A 399 28.72 21.84 -20.04
N LEU A 400 29.45 22.32 -21.05
CA LEU A 400 30.67 23.12 -20.86
C LEU A 400 30.43 24.63 -20.95
N GLU A 401 29.37 25.06 -21.66
CA GLU A 401 29.10 26.47 -21.96
C GLU A 401 27.79 26.90 -21.28
N PHE A 402 27.89 27.80 -20.28
CA PHE A 402 26.72 28.38 -19.61
C PHE A 402 26.88 29.86 -19.34
N ASP A 403 25.81 30.62 -19.55
CA ASP A 403 25.71 31.95 -18.98
C ASP A 403 25.33 31.87 -17.49
N HIS A 404 26.28 32.26 -16.63
CA HIS A 404 26.13 32.22 -15.18
C HIS A 404 24.98 33.11 -14.70
N ASN A 405 24.72 34.23 -15.38
CA ASN A 405 23.60 35.12 -15.05
C ASN A 405 22.26 34.48 -15.42
N ARG A 406 22.19 33.68 -16.48
CA ARG A 406 20.97 32.97 -16.84
C ARG A 406 20.69 31.83 -15.86
N ILE A 407 21.71 31.11 -15.44
CA ILE A 407 21.58 30.07 -14.40
C ILE A 407 21.06 30.67 -13.09
N SER A 408 21.59 31.81 -12.62
CA SER A 408 21.13 32.42 -11.37
C SER A 408 19.65 32.80 -11.42
N THR A 409 19.17 33.30 -12.57
CA THR A 409 17.73 33.55 -12.81
C THR A 409 16.85 32.30 -12.91
N CYS A 410 17.42 31.11 -12.75
CA CYS A 410 16.70 29.84 -12.71
C CYS A 410 16.71 29.18 -11.32
N LEU A 411 17.33 29.83 -10.31
CA LEU A 411 17.53 29.27 -8.98
C LEU A 411 16.98 30.17 -7.87
N CYS A 412 16.48 29.54 -6.82
CA CYS A 412 16.27 30.15 -5.50
C CYS A 412 17.34 29.67 -4.52
N ALA A 413 17.79 30.54 -3.63
CA ALA A 413 18.69 30.22 -2.53
C ALA A 413 18.00 30.48 -1.19
N PHE A 414 17.84 29.42 -0.40
CA PHE A 414 17.23 29.49 0.92
C PHE A 414 18.29 29.28 2.01
N PRO A 415 18.28 30.07 3.09
CA PRO A 415 19.01 29.70 4.30
C PRO A 415 18.64 28.28 4.73
N ARG A 416 19.64 27.49 5.15
CA ARG A 416 19.42 26.08 5.56
C ARG A 416 18.35 25.96 6.63
N ASP A 417 18.40 26.87 7.60
CA ASP A 417 17.44 26.89 8.70
C ASP A 417 16.01 27.07 8.18
N ASP A 418 15.75 28.09 7.35
CA ASP A 418 14.42 28.32 6.78
C ASP A 418 13.93 27.14 5.93
N TRP A 419 14.79 26.57 5.07
CA TRP A 419 14.43 25.46 4.18
C TRP A 419 14.01 24.21 4.94
N TRP A 420 14.81 23.79 5.91
CA TRP A 420 14.53 22.59 6.69
C TRP A 420 13.45 22.85 7.76
N SER A 421 13.40 24.05 8.34
CA SER A 421 12.33 24.48 9.25
C SER A 421 10.96 24.44 8.57
N PHE A 422 10.88 24.86 7.30
CA PHE A 422 9.64 24.79 6.54
C PHE A 422 9.10 23.36 6.44
N ARG A 423 9.97 22.38 6.13
CA ARG A 423 9.60 20.96 6.13
C ARG A 423 9.20 20.48 7.52
N LEU A 424 9.96 20.88 8.54
CA LEU A 424 9.73 20.50 9.93
C LEU A 424 8.37 20.99 10.43
N ILE A 425 8.03 22.26 10.20
CA ILE A 425 6.72 22.85 10.56
C ILE A 425 5.57 22.05 9.97
N ARG A 426 5.66 21.72 8.68
CA ARG A 426 4.62 20.93 8.01
C ARG A 426 4.51 19.52 8.57
N LEU A 427 5.65 18.87 8.84
CA LEU A 427 5.71 17.56 9.48
C LEU A 427 5.11 17.58 10.88
N VAL A 428 5.41 18.60 11.69
CA VAL A 428 4.86 18.79 13.05
C VAL A 428 3.36 19.03 12.99
N ALA A 429 2.84 19.80 12.04
CA ALA A 429 1.41 20.00 11.86
C ALA A 429 0.69 18.69 11.48
N ILE A 430 1.30 17.87 10.62
CA ILE A 430 0.80 16.52 10.29
C ILE A 430 0.81 15.63 11.55
N SER A 431 1.92 15.64 12.30
CA SER A 431 2.08 14.85 13.53
C SER A 431 1.02 15.21 14.59
N LYS A 432 0.80 16.51 14.83
CA LYS A 432 -0.24 17.00 15.75
C LYS A 432 -1.65 16.63 15.26
N THR A 433 -1.90 16.72 13.95
CA THR A 433 -3.18 16.30 13.35
C THR A 433 -3.46 14.82 13.61
N LEU A 434 -2.50 13.94 13.32
CA LEU A 434 -2.64 12.49 13.55
C LEU A 434 -2.74 12.16 15.05
N SER A 435 -1.98 12.86 15.90
CA SER A 435 -2.05 12.72 17.36
C SER A 435 -3.43 13.07 17.91
N LEU A 436 -4.05 14.15 17.43
CA LEU A 436 -5.41 14.54 17.79
C LEU A 436 -6.46 13.54 17.28
N GLN A 437 -6.27 12.97 16.08
CA GLN A 437 -7.12 11.87 15.58
C GLN A 437 -6.98 10.60 16.42
N ALA A 438 -5.77 10.24 16.86
CA ALA A 438 -5.52 9.07 17.68
C ALA A 438 -6.13 9.18 19.09
N ARG A 439 -6.15 10.39 19.67
CA ARG A 439 -6.78 10.69 20.97
C ARG A 439 -8.32 10.81 20.88
N SER A 440 -8.86 10.93 19.68
CA SER A 440 -10.30 11.04 19.45
C SER A 440 -11.03 9.70 19.62
N ARG A 441 -12.35 9.77 19.83
CA ARG A 441 -13.21 8.57 19.87
C ARG A 441 -13.12 7.79 18.56
N ALA A 442 -13.10 6.45 18.65
CA ALA A 442 -12.95 5.56 17.50
C ALA A 442 -13.98 5.82 16.38
N ARG A 443 -15.24 6.09 16.72
CA ARG A 443 -16.31 6.41 15.76
C ARG A 443 -16.07 7.73 15.02
N SER A 444 -15.42 8.71 15.66
CA SER A 444 -15.17 10.01 15.06
C SER A 444 -13.99 9.99 14.08
N ARG A 445 -12.94 9.22 14.38
CA ARG A 445 -11.77 9.06 13.47
C ARG A 445 -12.08 8.23 12.22
N LEU A 446 -13.16 7.44 12.25
CA LEU A 446 -13.59 6.60 11.12
C LEU A 446 -14.63 7.28 10.22
N GLN A 447 -14.98 8.53 10.50
CA GLN A 447 -15.80 9.30 9.58
C GLN A 447 -15.04 9.47 8.25
N PRO A 448 -15.72 9.41 7.09
CA PRO A 448 -15.09 9.53 5.78
C PRO A 448 -14.17 10.75 5.64
N GLU A 449 -14.54 11.90 6.21
CA GLU A 449 -13.74 13.12 6.17
C GLU A 449 -12.49 13.07 7.06
N ALA A 450 -12.53 12.30 8.15
CA ALA A 450 -11.38 12.08 9.02
C ALA A 450 -10.39 11.11 8.36
N LEU A 451 -10.88 10.01 7.78
CA LEU A 451 -10.06 9.04 7.04
C LEU A 451 -9.45 9.65 5.78
N THR A 452 -10.21 10.47 5.06
CA THR A 452 -9.71 11.22 3.91
C THR A 452 -8.59 12.19 4.36
N LEU A 453 -8.73 12.86 5.50
CA LEU A 453 -7.66 13.68 6.08
C LEU A 453 -6.44 12.84 6.47
N THR A 454 -6.62 11.64 7.04
CA THR A 454 -5.50 10.74 7.35
C THR A 454 -4.70 10.39 6.09
N ALA A 455 -5.38 10.04 4.99
CA ALA A 455 -4.73 9.78 3.71
C ALA A 455 -4.02 11.04 3.16
N ALA A 456 -4.63 12.22 3.31
CA ALA A 456 -4.01 13.50 2.93
C ALA A 456 -2.73 13.78 3.73
N CYS A 457 -2.74 13.54 5.04
CA CYS A 457 -1.57 13.68 5.92
C CYS A 457 -0.43 12.74 5.50
N VAL A 458 -0.75 11.50 5.14
CA VAL A 458 0.25 10.53 4.64
C VAL A 458 0.83 10.98 3.31
N TRP A 459 -0.01 11.39 2.35
CA TRP A 459 0.42 11.91 1.07
C TRP A 459 1.34 13.12 1.24
N LEU A 460 0.92 14.12 2.03
CA LEU A 460 1.72 15.31 2.34
C LEU A 460 3.04 14.97 3.04
N ALA A 461 3.04 14.08 4.03
CA ALA A 461 4.27 13.71 4.74
C ALA A 461 5.31 13.09 3.80
N ASN A 462 4.85 12.22 2.90
CA ASN A 462 5.73 11.58 1.92
C ASN A 462 6.21 12.55 0.84
N SER A 463 5.38 13.53 0.45
CA SER A 463 5.74 14.53 -0.56
C SER A 463 6.56 15.73 -0.05
N LEU A 464 6.93 15.76 1.24
CA LEU A 464 7.86 16.77 1.77
C LEU A 464 9.27 16.60 1.20
N HIS A 465 9.70 15.35 1.02
CA HIS A 465 11.05 14.98 0.56
C HIS A 465 11.04 14.13 -0.72
N ALA A 466 9.87 13.79 -1.25
CA ALA A 466 9.70 13.14 -2.54
C ALA A 466 8.73 13.93 -3.43
N ARG A 467 8.70 13.61 -4.73
CA ARG A 467 7.68 14.15 -5.63
C ARG A 467 6.30 13.71 -5.13
N PRO A 468 5.28 14.59 -5.12
CA PRO A 468 3.91 14.18 -4.87
C PRO A 468 3.48 13.04 -5.80
N GLU A 469 2.92 11.98 -5.23
CA GLU A 469 2.31 10.89 -6.01
C GLU A 469 1.15 11.46 -6.83
N ASP A 470 1.15 11.18 -8.14
CA ASP A 470 0.19 11.69 -9.11
C ASP A 470 -0.51 10.57 -9.91
N GLY A 471 -0.41 9.32 -9.46
CA GLY A 471 -1.18 8.20 -9.99
C GLY A 471 -2.70 8.33 -9.75
N PRO A 472 -3.53 7.45 -10.36
CA PRO A 472 -5.00 7.58 -10.34
C PRO A 472 -5.62 7.72 -8.95
N ALA A 473 -5.14 6.94 -7.96
CA ALA A 473 -5.62 7.01 -6.59
C ALA A 473 -5.22 8.32 -5.87
N ALA A 474 -4.06 8.88 -6.20
CA ALA A 474 -3.62 10.16 -5.65
C ALA A 474 -4.33 11.34 -6.31
N ARG A 475 -4.66 11.29 -7.61
CA ARG A 475 -5.52 12.28 -8.28
C ARG A 475 -6.89 12.37 -7.62
N ARG A 476 -7.51 11.21 -7.35
CA ARG A 476 -8.79 11.15 -6.62
C ARG A 476 -8.69 11.64 -5.17
N LEU A 477 -7.53 11.47 -4.52
CA LEU A 477 -7.28 12.08 -3.21
C LEU A 477 -7.18 13.61 -3.35
N MET A 478 -6.43 14.12 -4.33
CA MET A 478 -6.31 15.56 -4.61
C MET A 478 -7.68 16.21 -4.87
N ASP A 479 -8.55 15.56 -5.64
CA ASP A 479 -9.94 15.98 -5.87
C ASP A 479 -10.75 16.11 -4.57
N ALA A 480 -10.46 15.27 -3.58
CA ALA A 480 -11.15 15.23 -2.30
C ALA A 480 -10.58 16.22 -1.26
N VAL A 481 -9.31 16.63 -1.38
CA VAL A 481 -8.59 17.31 -0.28
C VAL A 481 -8.04 18.69 -0.62
N LEU A 482 -7.92 19.04 -1.90
CA LEU A 482 -7.41 20.35 -2.32
C LEU A 482 -8.56 21.34 -2.61
N PRO A 483 -8.27 22.64 -2.68
CA PRO A 483 -9.18 23.62 -3.27
C PRO A 483 -9.55 23.24 -4.70
N LEU A 484 -10.79 23.56 -5.11
CA LEU A 484 -11.30 23.31 -6.46
C LEU A 484 -11.54 24.64 -7.18
N THR A 485 -11.30 24.66 -8.49
CA THR A 485 -11.67 25.75 -9.41
C THR A 485 -12.56 25.20 -10.52
N GLU A 486 -13.31 26.07 -11.19
CA GLU A 486 -13.98 25.71 -12.45
C GLU A 486 -12.91 25.34 -13.48
N ALA A 487 -13.15 24.28 -14.26
CA ALA A 487 -12.19 23.79 -15.24
C ALA A 487 -11.97 24.80 -16.37
N GLU A 488 -13.06 25.39 -16.85
CA GLU A 488 -13.02 26.38 -17.93
C GLU A 488 -12.21 27.62 -17.50
N GLY A 489 -11.14 27.91 -18.25
CA GLY A 489 -10.26 29.06 -18.01
C GLY A 489 -9.31 28.91 -16.81
N ALA A 490 -9.19 27.72 -16.21
CA ALA A 490 -8.21 27.48 -15.15
C ALA A 490 -6.76 27.61 -15.68
N ASP A 491 -5.91 28.32 -14.92
CA ASP A 491 -4.48 28.36 -15.22
C ASP A 491 -3.85 26.99 -14.96
N LEU A 492 -3.34 26.37 -16.02
CA LEU A 492 -2.68 25.07 -15.99
C LEU A 492 -1.51 25.04 -15.00
N ASN A 493 -0.83 26.17 -14.76
CA ASN A 493 0.34 26.22 -13.87
C ASN A 493 0.00 26.04 -12.39
N VAL A 494 -1.26 26.29 -12.01
CA VAL A 494 -1.70 26.11 -10.63
C VAL A 494 -2.50 24.83 -10.43
N LEU A 495 -2.80 24.07 -11.49
CA LEU A 495 -3.50 22.78 -11.35
C LEU A 495 -2.66 21.77 -10.56
N ALA A 496 -3.33 20.94 -9.77
CA ALA A 496 -2.65 19.91 -8.98
C ALA A 496 -2.04 18.81 -9.85
N TYR A 497 -2.64 18.53 -10.99
CA TYR A 497 -2.14 17.60 -12.02
C TYR A 497 -2.70 17.99 -13.39
N ASN A 498 -2.01 17.55 -14.45
CA ASN A 498 -2.43 17.84 -15.81
C ASN A 498 -3.80 17.22 -16.10
N THR A 499 -4.78 18.06 -16.43
CA THR A 499 -6.17 17.70 -16.70
C THR A 499 -6.64 18.54 -17.90
N SER A 500 -7.45 17.95 -18.78
CA SER A 500 -8.09 18.72 -19.85
C SER A 500 -9.03 19.75 -19.25
N VAL A 501 -8.87 21.02 -19.66
CA VAL A 501 -9.66 22.18 -19.22
C VAL A 501 -10.52 22.76 -20.35
N ARG A 502 -10.65 22.02 -21.48
CA ARG A 502 -11.47 22.43 -22.63
C ARG A 502 -12.96 22.24 -22.35
N ALA A 503 -13.79 23.03 -23.02
CA ALA A 503 -15.24 22.94 -22.90
C ALA A 503 -15.75 21.58 -23.44
N ALA A 504 -16.79 21.02 -22.81
CA ALA A 504 -17.35 19.71 -23.16
C ALA A 504 -17.78 19.60 -24.65
N ALA A 505 -18.15 20.72 -25.29
CA ALA A 505 -18.54 20.76 -26.70
C ALA A 505 -17.37 20.59 -27.68
N GLU A 506 -16.12 20.83 -27.26
CA GLU A 506 -14.91 20.67 -28.09
C GLU A 506 -14.25 19.29 -27.92
N GLN A 507 -14.73 18.47 -26.98
CA GLN A 507 -14.18 17.14 -26.69
C GLN A 507 -14.81 16.04 -27.58
N GLU A 508 -16.00 16.27 -28.14
CA GLU A 508 -16.71 15.29 -28.98
C GLU A 508 -16.03 15.03 -30.35
N GLU A 509 -15.10 15.88 -30.80
CA GLU A 509 -14.48 15.77 -32.13
C GLU A 509 -13.12 15.03 -32.18
N GLU A 510 -12.46 14.71 -31.05
CA GLU A 510 -11.07 14.20 -31.06
C GLU A 510 -10.76 12.90 -30.29
N GLU A 511 -11.66 12.29 -29.50
CA GLU A 511 -11.24 11.20 -28.59
C GLU A 511 -11.52 9.77 -29.08
N GLU A 512 -10.47 9.11 -29.59
CA GLU A 512 -10.35 7.64 -29.68
C GLU A 512 -9.48 7.04 -28.54
N SER A 513 -9.16 7.82 -27.49
CA SER A 513 -8.37 7.30 -26.35
C SER A 513 -8.54 8.05 -25.02
N GLY A 514 -9.55 7.71 -24.22
CA GLY A 514 -9.59 8.06 -22.79
C GLY A 514 -10.98 8.11 -22.16
N ASP A 515 -11.21 7.36 -21.07
CA ASP A 515 -12.45 7.37 -20.25
C ASP A 515 -12.57 8.64 -19.34
N ASP A 516 -12.12 9.82 -19.77
CA ASP A 516 -12.20 11.03 -18.93
C ASP A 516 -13.52 11.76 -19.17
N GLU A 517 -14.54 11.46 -18.34
CA GLU A 517 -15.78 12.25 -18.32
C GLU A 517 -15.47 13.76 -18.12
N PRO A 518 -16.17 14.67 -18.83
CA PRO A 518 -15.93 16.10 -18.72
C PRO A 518 -16.14 16.59 -17.29
N ARG A 519 -15.05 17.03 -16.65
CA ARG A 519 -15.08 17.51 -15.26
C ARG A 519 -15.41 18.99 -15.22
N GLY A 520 -16.54 19.35 -14.60
CA GLY A 520 -16.87 20.77 -14.36
C GLY A 520 -15.87 21.48 -13.43
N ARG A 521 -15.22 20.75 -12.51
CA ARG A 521 -14.29 21.31 -11.51
C ARG A 521 -13.02 20.48 -11.36
N VAL A 522 -11.90 21.17 -11.13
CA VAL A 522 -10.57 20.58 -11.04
C VAL A 522 -9.80 21.09 -9.82
N PRO A 523 -8.94 20.27 -9.19
CA PRO A 523 -8.13 20.68 -8.04
C PRO A 523 -6.93 21.55 -8.45
N TYR A 524 -6.62 22.55 -7.63
CA TYR A 524 -5.57 23.53 -7.89
C TYR A 524 -4.92 24.07 -6.60
N ASN A 525 -3.75 24.68 -6.73
CA ASN A 525 -2.88 25.19 -5.68
C ASN A 525 -2.64 26.70 -5.84
N PRO A 526 -3.61 27.57 -5.50
CA PRO A 526 -3.54 29.01 -5.80
C PRO A 526 -2.61 29.83 -4.92
N TYR A 527 -2.04 29.23 -3.86
CA TYR A 527 -1.40 29.97 -2.77
C TYR A 527 0.11 29.73 -2.67
N GLY A 528 0.74 29.39 -3.79
CA GLY A 528 2.19 29.15 -3.88
C GLY A 528 2.65 27.84 -3.20
N CYS A 529 1.78 27.20 -2.43
CA CYS A 529 2.02 25.95 -1.74
C CYS A 529 0.81 25.01 -1.83
N ILE A 530 1.03 23.69 -1.73
CA ILE A 530 -0.05 22.71 -1.61
C ILE A 530 -0.68 22.85 -0.22
N PHE A 531 -1.84 23.49 -0.17
CA PHE A 531 -2.68 23.60 1.01
C PHE A 531 -3.94 22.75 0.85
N LEU A 532 -4.34 22.11 1.94
CA LEU A 532 -5.60 21.39 2.02
C LEU A 532 -6.77 22.38 2.03
N ARG A 533 -7.93 21.93 1.57
CA ARG A 533 -9.20 22.63 1.84
C ARG A 533 -9.49 22.62 3.34
N ARG A 534 -10.36 23.55 3.76
CA ARG A 534 -10.64 23.87 5.17
C ARG A 534 -10.82 22.65 6.07
N LEU A 535 -10.09 22.67 7.19
CA LEU A 535 -10.13 21.67 8.25
C LEU A 535 -11.05 22.07 9.40
N MET A 536 -11.47 21.08 10.18
CA MET A 536 -12.15 21.26 11.46
C MET A 536 -11.40 20.48 12.55
N ILE A 537 -10.84 21.19 13.53
CA ILE A 537 -9.95 20.60 14.56
C ILE A 537 -10.65 20.32 15.90
N LYS A 538 -11.71 21.07 16.27
CA LYS A 538 -12.34 21.12 17.62
C LYS A 538 -12.70 19.80 18.33
N ASN A 539 -12.83 18.67 17.62
CA ASN A 539 -13.13 17.37 18.24
C ASN A 539 -12.16 16.31 17.72
N THR A 540 -12.35 15.97 16.44
CA THR A 540 -11.50 15.08 15.68
C THR A 540 -11.13 15.83 14.41
N PRO A 541 -9.83 16.04 14.15
CA PRO A 541 -9.39 16.65 12.90
C PRO A 541 -10.01 15.92 11.72
N ARG A 542 -10.68 16.69 10.86
CA ARG A 542 -11.32 16.20 9.64
C ARG A 542 -11.46 17.33 8.64
N LEU A 543 -11.65 16.98 7.39
CA LEU A 543 -12.08 17.95 6.37
C LEU A 543 -13.48 18.46 6.72
N ARG A 544 -13.79 19.71 6.35
CA ARG A 544 -15.12 20.28 6.59
C ARG A 544 -16.21 19.42 5.92
N TYR A 545 -17.26 19.13 6.68
CA TYR A 545 -18.39 18.27 6.31
C TYR A 545 -19.08 18.71 4.99
N GLY A 546 -19.57 17.72 4.24
CA GLY A 546 -20.35 17.93 3.01
C GLY A 546 -19.50 18.25 1.76
N GLY A 547 -18.21 17.98 1.80
CA GLY A 547 -17.33 18.01 0.62
C GLY A 547 -16.91 16.62 0.15
N PRO A 548 -16.19 16.52 -0.98
CA PRO A 548 -15.79 15.24 -1.57
C PRO A 548 -14.90 14.41 -0.63
N VAL A 549 -15.07 13.10 -0.66
CA VAL A 549 -14.30 12.11 0.11
C VAL A 549 -13.68 11.07 -0.82
N LEU A 550 -12.78 10.24 -0.31
CA LEU A 550 -12.14 9.20 -1.12
C LEU A 550 -13.15 8.23 -1.77
N SER A 551 -13.02 8.03 -3.08
CA SER A 551 -13.68 6.93 -3.78
C SER A 551 -13.19 5.57 -3.28
N ALA A 552 -14.01 4.51 -3.38
CA ALA A 552 -13.64 3.17 -2.92
C ALA A 552 -12.30 2.64 -3.49
N PRO A 553 -11.99 2.77 -4.79
CA PRO A 553 -10.70 2.33 -5.33
C PRO A 553 -9.50 3.11 -4.75
N ALA A 554 -9.66 4.42 -4.57
CA ALA A 554 -8.61 5.24 -3.95
C ALA A 554 -8.44 4.89 -2.47
N PHE A 555 -9.55 4.64 -1.75
CA PHE A 555 -9.51 4.17 -0.37
C PHE A 555 -8.74 2.85 -0.26
N GLN A 556 -9.04 1.87 -1.11
CA GLN A 556 -8.35 0.59 -1.12
C GLN A 556 -6.85 0.75 -1.40
N PHE A 557 -6.45 1.63 -2.31
CA PHE A 557 -5.04 1.94 -2.55
C PHE A 557 -4.34 2.51 -1.32
N TRP A 558 -4.94 3.52 -0.67
CA TRP A 558 -4.32 4.22 0.45
C TRP A 558 -4.29 3.38 1.74
N PHE A 559 -5.36 2.61 2.02
CA PHE A 559 -5.52 1.85 3.25
C PHE A 559 -5.15 0.37 3.11
N ASN A 560 -4.89 -0.10 1.89
CA ASN A 560 -4.69 -1.51 1.54
C ASN A 560 -5.81 -2.43 2.08
N ASN A 561 -7.01 -1.87 2.28
CA ASN A 561 -8.16 -2.47 2.94
C ASN A 561 -9.44 -1.76 2.48
N THR A 562 -10.60 -2.39 2.66
CA THR A 562 -11.88 -1.71 2.47
C THR A 562 -12.24 -0.83 3.67
N LEU A 563 -13.15 0.14 3.49
CA LEU A 563 -13.65 0.97 4.59
C LEU A 563 -14.27 0.10 5.69
N GLU A 564 -14.95 -0.98 5.32
CA GLU A 564 -15.53 -1.93 6.27
C GLU A 564 -14.44 -2.63 7.08
N ASP A 565 -13.36 -3.10 6.43
CA ASP A 565 -12.25 -3.77 7.12
C ASP A 565 -11.52 -2.83 8.09
N VAL A 566 -11.29 -1.58 7.68
CA VAL A 566 -10.74 -0.53 8.55
C VAL A 566 -11.69 -0.27 9.72
N THR A 567 -12.98 -0.10 9.44
CA THR A 567 -13.99 0.14 10.48
C THR A 567 -14.03 -1.01 11.47
N ARG A 568 -13.98 -2.25 10.99
CA ARG A 568 -13.90 -3.47 11.81
C ARG A 568 -12.62 -3.48 12.64
N ARG A 569 -11.47 -3.09 12.08
CA ARG A 569 -10.19 -3.03 12.80
C ARG A 569 -10.20 -2.03 13.95
N TYR A 570 -10.94 -0.92 13.82
CA TYR A 570 -10.83 0.23 14.74
C TYR A 570 -12.07 0.51 15.60
N LEU A 571 -13.27 -0.01 15.28
CA LEU A 571 -14.47 0.04 16.13
C LEU A 571 -14.65 -1.20 16.99
N THR A 572 -14.18 -2.36 16.53
CA THR A 572 -14.32 -3.59 17.30
C THR A 572 -13.24 -3.56 18.39
N SER A 573 -13.60 -3.06 19.56
CA SER A 573 -12.84 -3.30 20.79
C SER A 573 -12.87 -4.79 21.09
N GLY A 574 -11.94 -5.53 20.50
CA GLY A 574 -11.77 -6.96 20.72
C GLY A 574 -11.61 -7.73 19.43
N VAL A 575 -10.46 -8.41 19.33
CA VAL A 575 -10.10 -9.43 18.33
C VAL A 575 -9.51 -8.92 17.00
N GLN A 576 -8.19 -8.90 16.92
CA GLN A 576 -7.45 -9.02 15.65
C GLN A 576 -7.03 -10.49 15.44
N ASP A 577 -7.38 -11.06 14.29
CA ASP A 577 -6.83 -12.35 13.83
C ASP A 577 -5.49 -12.09 13.12
N LYS A 578 -4.38 -12.51 13.71
CA LYS A 578 -3.05 -12.41 13.09
C LYS A 578 -2.89 -13.33 11.86
N ASN A 579 -3.84 -14.22 11.57
CA ASN A 579 -3.76 -15.13 10.42
C ASN A 579 -4.31 -14.55 9.11
N ILE A 580 -4.68 -13.27 9.06
CA ILE A 580 -5.14 -12.63 7.81
C ILE A 580 -3.96 -12.12 6.97
N VAL A 581 -2.74 -12.05 7.52
CA VAL A 581 -1.57 -11.49 6.79
C VAL A 581 -0.56 -12.55 6.34
N ALA A 582 -0.79 -13.86 6.56
CA ALA A 582 0.19 -14.88 6.16
C ALA A 582 -0.42 -16.13 5.52
N ARG A 583 -0.15 -16.26 4.21
CA ARG A 583 0.02 -17.47 3.40
C ARG A 583 -1.20 -18.36 3.17
N GLU A 584 -1.37 -18.67 1.88
CA GLU A 584 -2.16 -19.78 1.34
C GLU A 584 -1.96 -21.07 2.13
N ARG A 585 -2.92 -21.42 2.98
CA ARG A 585 -3.30 -22.82 3.26
C ARG A 585 -4.79 -22.88 3.56
N MET A 586 -5.56 -23.48 2.66
CA MET A 586 -6.96 -23.84 2.91
C MET A 586 -7.03 -24.88 4.02
N THR A 587 -7.65 -24.51 5.14
CA THR A 587 -8.18 -25.47 6.13
C THR A 587 -9.64 -25.14 6.38
N THR A 588 -10.48 -26.17 6.38
CA THR A 588 -11.95 -26.19 6.34
C THR A 588 -12.67 -25.54 7.54
N ASN A 589 -11.96 -24.86 8.45
CA ASN A 589 -12.51 -24.21 9.64
C ASN A 589 -13.01 -22.76 9.40
N LYS A 590 -12.91 -22.25 8.16
CA LYS A 590 -13.35 -20.89 7.76
C LYS A 590 -14.71 -20.86 7.00
N ARG A 591 -15.62 -21.80 7.24
CA ARG A 591 -17.01 -21.70 6.71
C ARG A 591 -17.82 -20.69 7.53
N LYS A 592 -18.68 -19.90 6.86
CA LYS A 592 -19.68 -19.02 7.49
C LYS A 592 -20.55 -19.90 8.41
N LEU A 593 -20.65 -19.56 9.69
CA LEU A 593 -21.46 -20.35 10.62
C LEU A 593 -22.95 -20.21 10.27
N PRO A 594 -23.73 -21.29 10.37
CA PRO A 594 -25.16 -21.23 10.14
C PRO A 594 -25.83 -20.36 11.20
N THR A 595 -26.69 -19.45 10.75
CA THR A 595 -27.63 -18.78 11.65
C THR A 595 -28.74 -19.77 11.98
N TYR A 596 -29.20 -19.77 13.23
CA TYR A 596 -30.37 -20.53 13.61
C TYR A 596 -31.58 -20.02 12.80
N VAL A 597 -32.24 -20.91 12.08
CA VAL A 597 -33.46 -20.63 11.30
C VAL A 597 -34.52 -21.61 11.76
N ASN A 598 -35.71 -21.09 12.10
CA ASN A 598 -36.87 -21.91 12.40
C ASN A 598 -37.49 -22.43 11.09
N TRP A 599 -37.09 -23.64 10.69
CA TRP A 599 -37.56 -24.28 9.45
C TRP A 599 -39.04 -24.69 9.47
N THR A 600 -39.70 -24.65 10.63
CA THR A 600 -41.11 -25.08 10.77
C THR A 600 -42.11 -23.95 10.54
N GLY A 601 -41.68 -22.68 10.58
CA GLY A 601 -42.52 -21.51 10.41
C GLY A 601 -43.55 -21.26 11.53
N ALA A 602 -43.63 -22.13 12.54
CA ALA A 602 -44.52 -21.95 13.71
C ALA A 602 -43.82 -21.11 14.80
N PRO A 603 -44.52 -20.20 15.51
CA PRO A 603 -43.89 -19.40 16.57
C PRO A 603 -43.31 -20.30 17.65
N GLU A 604 -42.01 -20.17 17.92
CA GLU A 604 -41.34 -20.98 18.94
C GLU A 604 -41.61 -20.40 20.34
N PRO A 605 -41.89 -21.23 21.35
CA PRO A 605 -42.11 -20.75 22.71
C PRO A 605 -40.85 -20.12 23.29
N ASN A 606 -41.02 -19.15 24.21
CA ASN A 606 -39.91 -18.63 24.99
C ASN A 606 -39.33 -19.74 25.87
N LEU A 607 -38.00 -19.84 25.92
CA LEU A 607 -37.27 -20.82 26.74
C LEU A 607 -37.05 -20.32 28.18
N PHE A 608 -37.43 -19.08 28.45
CA PHE A 608 -37.26 -18.36 29.71
C PHE A 608 -38.55 -17.58 30.00
N GLU A 609 -39.06 -17.66 31.23
CA GLU A 609 -40.34 -17.07 31.65
C GLU A 609 -40.20 -16.11 32.85
N ASP A 610 -39.00 -15.99 33.43
CA ASP A 610 -38.74 -15.31 34.72
C ASP A 610 -38.10 -13.90 34.57
N LEU A 611 -38.28 -13.19 33.44
CA LEU A 611 -37.66 -11.86 33.20
C LEU A 611 -38.65 -10.70 32.99
N ASP A 612 -39.96 -10.92 33.19
CA ASP A 612 -41.03 -9.98 32.83
C ASP A 612 -40.95 -8.61 33.53
N ASP A 613 -40.35 -8.52 34.72
CA ASP A 613 -40.15 -7.23 35.43
C ASP A 613 -39.05 -6.34 34.80
N GLN A 614 -38.30 -6.83 33.80
CA GLN A 614 -37.21 -6.10 33.13
C GLN A 614 -37.61 -5.52 31.76
N GLU A 615 -38.87 -5.68 31.33
CA GLU A 615 -39.37 -5.25 30.01
C GLU A 615 -39.21 -3.75 29.72
N ARG A 616 -39.08 -2.90 30.75
CA ARG A 616 -38.92 -1.44 30.57
C ARG A 616 -37.53 -0.99 30.06
N ALA A 617 -36.55 -1.89 29.93
CA ALA A 617 -35.15 -1.51 29.64
C ALA A 617 -34.62 -1.87 28.24
N LEU A 618 -35.33 -2.67 27.44
CA LEU A 618 -34.85 -3.03 26.10
C LEU A 618 -35.36 -2.02 25.06
N GLN A 619 -34.49 -1.10 24.64
CA GLN A 619 -34.73 -0.31 23.44
C GLN A 619 -33.98 -0.90 22.24
N PRO A 620 -34.56 -0.83 21.02
CA PRO A 620 -34.03 -1.51 19.85
C PRO A 620 -32.63 -1.01 19.47
N VAL A 621 -31.75 -1.97 19.17
CA VAL A 621 -30.54 -1.72 18.40
C VAL A 621 -30.99 -1.51 16.96
N PHE A 622 -30.90 -0.28 16.45
CA PHE A 622 -31.15 0.02 15.04
C PHE A 622 -30.17 -0.78 14.16
N GLU A 623 -30.71 -1.63 13.30
CA GLU A 623 -30.03 -2.20 12.15
C GLU A 623 -29.94 -1.13 11.06
N ASP A 624 -28.76 -0.50 10.92
CA ASP A 624 -28.28 0.01 9.63
C ASP A 624 -27.04 -0.80 9.28
N VAL A 625 -27.26 -2.08 8.98
CA VAL A 625 -26.29 -2.92 8.26
C VAL A 625 -26.81 -2.99 6.83
N ASP A 626 -26.35 -2.04 6.00
CA ASP A 626 -26.54 -2.12 4.55
C ASP A 626 -25.80 -3.35 4.02
N SER A 627 -26.56 -4.43 3.85
CA SER A 627 -26.13 -5.68 3.24
C SER A 627 -26.24 -5.56 1.72
N GLY A 628 -25.35 -4.80 1.10
CA GLY A 628 -25.06 -4.90 -0.33
C GLY A 628 -24.31 -6.20 -0.64
N SER A 629 -25.01 -7.21 -1.15
CA SER A 629 -24.51 -8.53 -1.55
C SER A 629 -24.77 -8.74 -3.03
N ASP A 630 -23.73 -9.06 -3.80
CA ASP A 630 -23.84 -9.93 -4.99
C ASP A 630 -23.43 -11.34 -4.54
N MET A 631 -24.40 -12.21 -4.22
CA MET A 631 -25.09 -13.18 -5.07
C MET A 631 -24.33 -14.52 -5.23
N GLU A 632 -24.71 -15.50 -4.41
CA GLU A 632 -25.00 -16.88 -4.86
C GLU A 632 -25.94 -17.57 -3.83
N GLU A 633 -27.07 -18.08 -4.36
CA GLU A 633 -28.15 -18.89 -3.76
C GLU A 633 -28.54 -18.66 -2.28
N ARG A 634 -29.47 -17.72 -2.07
CA ARG A 634 -30.37 -17.71 -0.89
C ARG A 634 -31.38 -18.85 -1.01
N LEU A 635 -31.10 -20.00 -0.40
CA LEU A 635 -32.15 -20.91 0.06
C LEU A 635 -32.48 -20.56 1.50
N SER A 636 -33.33 -19.54 1.68
CA SER A 636 -34.32 -19.32 2.77
C SER A 636 -34.38 -17.86 3.26
N PRO A 637 -35.59 -17.33 3.54
CA PRO A 637 -35.78 -15.97 4.07
C PRO A 637 -35.24 -15.82 5.51
N PRO A 638 -34.85 -14.61 5.93
CA PRO A 638 -34.46 -14.34 7.32
C PRO A 638 -35.66 -14.61 8.26
N PRO A 639 -35.44 -15.24 9.42
CA PRO A 639 -36.51 -15.42 10.41
C PRO A 639 -36.92 -14.06 10.99
N ASP A 640 -38.20 -14.00 11.38
CA ASP A 640 -39.02 -12.89 11.88
C ASP A 640 -38.31 -11.72 12.60
N GLY A 641 -38.94 -10.55 12.53
CA GLY A 641 -38.43 -9.22 12.95
C GLY A 641 -37.87 -9.08 14.39
N PRO A 642 -37.52 -7.85 14.80
CA PRO A 642 -36.82 -7.60 16.06
C PRO A 642 -37.55 -8.26 17.25
N PRO A 643 -36.85 -8.91 18.19
CA PRO A 643 -37.47 -9.67 19.27
C PRO A 643 -38.31 -8.76 20.18
N ASP A 644 -39.56 -9.14 20.40
CA ASP A 644 -40.55 -8.34 21.13
C ASP A 644 -40.32 -8.24 22.66
N SER A 645 -39.42 -9.05 23.25
CA SER A 645 -39.17 -9.06 24.71
C SER A 645 -37.78 -9.57 25.12
N ALA A 646 -37.42 -9.35 26.39
CA ALA A 646 -36.18 -9.87 27.00
C ALA A 646 -36.10 -11.40 26.97
N ASN A 647 -37.24 -12.06 27.18
CA ASN A 647 -37.37 -13.51 27.08
C ASN A 647 -37.17 -13.99 25.64
N SER A 648 -37.70 -13.27 24.66
CA SER A 648 -37.52 -13.58 23.23
C SER A 648 -36.06 -13.43 22.80
N PHE A 649 -35.42 -12.31 23.19
CA PHE A 649 -33.99 -12.10 22.95
C PHE A 649 -33.12 -13.20 23.55
N LEU A 650 -33.35 -13.55 24.82
CA LEU A 650 -32.57 -14.58 25.51
C LEU A 650 -32.80 -15.97 24.90
N SER A 651 -34.03 -16.27 24.48
CA SER A 651 -34.39 -17.53 23.82
C SER A 651 -33.71 -17.67 22.46
N GLN A 652 -33.72 -16.62 21.63
CA GLN A 652 -33.01 -16.61 20.34
C GLN A 652 -31.49 -16.73 20.53
N LEU A 653 -30.93 -16.01 21.51
CA LEU A 653 -29.52 -16.07 21.84
C LEU A 653 -29.11 -17.48 22.27
N TRP A 654 -29.93 -18.14 23.07
CA TRP A 654 -29.69 -19.51 23.53
C TRP A 654 -29.75 -20.54 22.39
N ARG A 655 -30.73 -20.46 21.50
CA ARG A 655 -30.81 -21.33 20.31
C ARG A 655 -29.59 -21.18 19.42
N GLN A 656 -29.17 -19.93 19.16
CA GLN A 656 -27.94 -19.66 18.40
C GLN A 656 -26.69 -20.17 19.13
N PHE A 657 -26.65 -20.06 20.47
CA PHE A 657 -25.57 -20.60 21.28
C PHE A 657 -25.40 -22.11 21.08
N VAL A 658 -26.51 -22.88 21.12
CA VAL A 658 -26.50 -24.34 20.90
C VAL A 658 -25.99 -24.70 19.50
N VAL A 659 -26.40 -23.96 18.47
CA VAL A 659 -25.92 -24.16 17.08
C VAL A 659 -24.42 -23.87 16.98
N ASP A 660 -23.98 -22.75 17.55
CA ASP A 660 -22.60 -22.28 17.44
C ASP A 660 -21.62 -23.19 18.19
N ILE A 661 -21.96 -23.57 19.43
CA ILE A 661 -21.10 -24.42 20.27
C ILE A 661 -20.97 -25.83 19.68
N THR A 662 -22.04 -26.36 19.07
CA THR A 662 -22.03 -27.64 18.34
C THR A 662 -21.20 -27.55 17.05
N SER A 663 -21.41 -26.49 16.27
CA SER A 663 -20.73 -26.28 14.97
C SER A 663 -19.22 -26.05 15.11
N LYS A 664 -18.78 -25.52 16.27
CA LYS A 664 -17.37 -25.28 16.59
C LYS A 664 -16.67 -26.44 17.28
N SER A 665 -17.31 -27.59 17.43
CA SER A 665 -16.61 -28.79 17.87
C SER A 665 -15.43 -29.08 16.93
N PRO A 666 -14.25 -29.45 17.47
CA PRO A 666 -13.06 -29.66 16.67
C PRO A 666 -13.22 -30.86 15.72
N ASN A 667 -12.32 -30.97 14.74
CA ASN A 667 -12.19 -32.11 13.83
C ASN A 667 -10.78 -32.72 13.93
N PRO A 668 -10.59 -34.02 13.63
CA PRO A 668 -9.28 -34.63 13.60
C PRO A 668 -8.36 -33.98 12.54
N ARG A 669 -7.04 -34.03 12.74
CA ARG A 669 -6.06 -33.57 11.75
C ARG A 669 -6.06 -34.48 10.51
N GLY A 670 -6.25 -33.89 9.33
CA GLY A 670 -6.27 -34.57 8.02
C GLY A 670 -7.63 -34.43 7.33
N ILE A 671 -7.64 -34.06 6.04
CA ILE A 671 -8.86 -33.71 5.29
C ILE A 671 -9.83 -34.89 5.08
N THR A 672 -9.33 -36.12 5.21
CA THR A 672 -10.06 -37.37 4.99
C THR A 672 -10.69 -37.97 6.25
N LYS A 673 -10.44 -37.40 7.44
CA LYS A 673 -10.94 -37.96 8.71
C LYS A 673 -12.33 -37.40 9.05
N PRO A 674 -13.30 -38.24 9.45
CA PRO A 674 -14.63 -37.78 9.82
C PRO A 674 -14.58 -36.95 11.11
N SER A 675 -15.56 -36.05 11.27
CA SER A 675 -15.70 -35.18 12.45
C SER A 675 -15.72 -35.97 13.77
N TYR A 676 -15.24 -35.37 14.87
CA TYR A 676 -15.38 -35.98 16.20
C TYR A 676 -16.84 -36.16 16.62
N LEU A 677 -17.77 -35.38 16.06
CA LEU A 677 -19.21 -35.55 16.28
C LEU A 677 -19.82 -36.51 15.25
N ARG A 678 -20.72 -37.39 15.70
CA ARG A 678 -21.52 -38.28 14.83
C ARG A 678 -22.77 -37.61 14.24
N LEU A 679 -23.05 -36.36 14.64
CA LEU A 679 -24.21 -35.59 14.21
C LEU A 679 -24.16 -35.20 12.72
N THR A 680 -25.30 -35.36 12.05
CA THR A 680 -25.60 -34.86 10.71
C THR A 680 -25.63 -33.33 10.66
N THR A 681 -25.56 -32.75 9.45
CA THR A 681 -25.66 -31.29 9.29
C THR A 681 -26.98 -30.71 9.83
N ALA A 682 -28.09 -31.42 9.63
CA ALA A 682 -29.40 -31.00 10.13
C ALA A 682 -29.46 -30.99 11.66
N GLU A 683 -28.91 -32.03 12.31
CA GLU A 683 -28.86 -32.10 13.79
C GLU A 683 -28.00 -30.98 14.38
N ARG A 684 -26.86 -30.66 13.74
CA ARG A 684 -25.98 -29.55 14.15
C ARG A 684 -26.63 -28.17 14.03
N GLN A 685 -27.60 -28.02 13.12
CA GLN A 685 -28.30 -26.76 12.86
C GLN A 685 -29.65 -26.66 13.58
N SER A 686 -30.11 -27.74 14.23
CA SER A 686 -31.44 -27.83 14.84
C SER A 686 -31.65 -26.94 16.07
N GLY A 687 -30.58 -26.48 16.73
CA GLY A 687 -30.65 -25.70 17.97
C GLY A 687 -31.22 -26.47 19.17
N LYS A 688 -31.39 -27.81 19.07
CA LYS A 688 -31.92 -28.66 20.14
C LYS A 688 -30.86 -29.03 21.18
N GLU A 689 -31.28 -29.07 22.44
CA GLU A 689 -30.40 -29.36 23.58
C GLU A 689 -30.22 -30.85 23.86
N ASP A 690 -30.98 -31.73 23.20
CA ASP A 690 -31.06 -33.17 23.50
C ASP A 690 -29.68 -33.85 23.52
N ILE A 691 -28.78 -33.42 22.63
CA ILE A 691 -27.41 -33.93 22.53
C ILE A 691 -26.57 -33.66 23.80
N TYR A 692 -26.89 -32.60 24.54
CA TYR A 692 -26.21 -32.23 25.79
C TYR A 692 -26.85 -32.89 27.02
N ARG A 693 -28.03 -33.50 26.86
CA ARG A 693 -28.81 -34.15 27.93
C ARG A 693 -28.58 -35.67 28.02
N THR A 694 -27.89 -36.28 27.05
CA THR A 694 -27.54 -37.70 27.07
C THR A 694 -26.18 -37.97 27.71
N LEU A 695 -26.06 -39.07 28.45
CA LEU A 695 -24.78 -39.64 28.91
C LEU A 695 -24.29 -40.79 28.00
N HIS A 696 -25.07 -41.19 26.99
CA HIS A 696 -24.66 -42.14 25.95
C HIS A 696 -23.76 -41.44 24.94
N LEU A 697 -22.52 -41.18 25.35
CA LEU A 697 -21.56 -40.42 24.56
C LEU A 697 -21.26 -41.01 23.16
N PRO A 698 -21.34 -42.33 22.90
CA PRO A 698 -21.23 -42.89 21.54
C PRO A 698 -22.29 -42.41 20.54
N GLN A 699 -23.43 -41.90 20.99
CA GLN A 699 -24.42 -41.29 20.09
C GLN A 699 -23.95 -39.93 19.57
N VAL A 700 -23.14 -39.21 20.35
CA VAL A 700 -22.72 -37.84 20.05
C VAL A 700 -21.30 -37.80 19.49
N PHE A 701 -20.37 -38.57 20.06
CA PHE A 701 -18.94 -38.51 19.77
C PHE A 701 -18.40 -39.78 19.13
N ARG A 702 -17.40 -39.64 18.26
CA ARG A 702 -16.50 -40.72 17.80
C ARG A 702 -15.29 -40.87 18.71
N ALA A 703 -14.86 -39.77 19.32
CA ALA A 703 -13.86 -39.74 20.36
C ALA A 703 -14.03 -38.49 21.23
N VAL A 704 -13.81 -38.61 22.54
CA VAL A 704 -13.97 -37.53 23.51
C VAL A 704 -13.10 -37.76 24.74
N ASN A 705 -12.62 -36.67 25.35
CA ASN A 705 -11.99 -36.64 26.66
C ASN A 705 -13.00 -36.12 27.67
N TYR A 706 -13.31 -36.88 28.72
CA TYR A 706 -14.33 -36.52 29.71
C TYR A 706 -13.81 -36.62 31.14
N ARG A 707 -14.44 -35.88 32.04
CA ARG A 707 -14.21 -35.93 33.50
C ARG A 707 -15.46 -35.49 34.24
N SER A 708 -15.84 -36.18 35.31
CA SER A 708 -16.85 -35.69 36.27
C SER A 708 -16.29 -34.45 36.97
N ALA A 709 -17.02 -33.34 36.92
CA ALA A 709 -16.54 -32.06 37.42
C ALA A 709 -17.52 -31.44 38.43
N PRO A 710 -17.02 -30.81 39.51
CA PRO A 710 -17.86 -30.09 40.46
C PRO A 710 -18.48 -28.84 39.82
N VAL A 711 -19.48 -28.26 40.49
CA VAL A 711 -20.20 -27.06 40.00
C VAL A 711 -19.27 -25.88 39.73
N ASP A 712 -18.17 -25.72 40.46
CA ASP A 712 -17.20 -24.63 40.25
C ASP A 712 -16.51 -24.70 38.89
N ASP A 713 -16.19 -25.92 38.42
CA ASP A 713 -15.61 -26.13 37.09
C ASP A 713 -16.62 -25.79 35.99
N TRP A 714 -17.90 -26.09 36.21
CA TRP A 714 -19.00 -25.70 35.32
C TRP A 714 -19.20 -24.19 35.30
N LEU A 715 -19.13 -23.53 36.46
CA LEU A 715 -19.24 -22.07 36.57
C LEU A 715 -18.05 -21.37 35.89
N ARG A 716 -16.84 -21.94 36.01
CA ARG A 716 -15.67 -21.47 35.25
C ARG A 716 -15.92 -21.56 33.75
N ALA A 717 -16.30 -22.73 33.24
CA ALA A 717 -16.55 -22.93 31.82
C ALA A 717 -17.66 -21.99 31.32
N PHE A 718 -18.75 -21.85 32.08
CA PHE A 718 -19.83 -20.93 31.80
C PHE A 718 -19.36 -19.47 31.71
N SER A 719 -18.47 -19.04 32.60
CA SER A 719 -17.94 -17.67 32.63
C SER A 719 -17.13 -17.30 31.37
N TRP A 720 -16.63 -18.30 30.63
CA TRP A 720 -16.01 -18.10 29.32
C TRP A 720 -17.01 -18.16 28.17
N LEU A 721 -18.00 -19.07 28.25
CA LEU A 721 -19.05 -19.20 27.22
C LEU A 721 -19.97 -17.97 27.18
N PHE A 722 -20.31 -17.46 28.35
CA PHE A 722 -20.97 -16.20 28.57
C PHE A 722 -20.08 -15.41 29.54
N PRO A 723 -19.42 -14.32 29.11
CA PRO A 723 -18.62 -13.45 29.98
C PRO A 723 -19.41 -12.34 30.68
N GLU A 724 -18.88 -11.88 31.82
CA GLU A 724 -19.45 -10.77 32.61
C GLU A 724 -19.20 -9.39 31.97
N PRO A 725 -20.02 -8.37 32.30
CA PRO A 725 -19.77 -7.00 31.85
C PRO A 725 -18.36 -6.51 32.24
N GLY A 726 -17.63 -5.93 31.28
CA GLY A 726 -16.24 -5.49 31.47
C GLY A 726 -15.18 -6.53 31.13
N PHE A 727 -15.58 -7.71 30.62
CA PHE A 727 -14.67 -8.73 30.15
C PHE A 727 -13.85 -8.28 28.93
N THR A 728 -12.54 -8.53 28.95
CA THR A 728 -11.63 -8.27 27.82
C THR A 728 -10.99 -9.56 27.33
N THR A 729 -11.03 -9.80 26.02
CA THR A 729 -10.40 -10.97 25.39
C THR A 729 -8.89 -10.76 25.25
N THR A 730 -8.08 -11.77 25.55
CA THR A 730 -6.63 -11.76 25.30
C THR A 730 -6.29 -12.05 23.83
N SER A 731 -5.08 -11.73 23.38
CA SER A 731 -4.64 -12.08 22.03
C SER A 731 -4.44 -13.60 21.90
N GLY A 732 -5.15 -14.25 20.97
CA GLY A 732 -5.01 -15.70 20.69
C GLY A 732 -6.26 -16.56 20.92
N VAL A 733 -7.41 -15.96 21.22
CA VAL A 733 -8.67 -16.67 21.49
C VAL A 733 -9.21 -17.38 20.23
N GLN A 734 -9.46 -18.68 20.33
CA GLN A 734 -10.00 -19.55 19.29
C GLN A 734 -11.51 -19.78 19.49
N ASN A 735 -12.24 -19.93 18.38
CA ASN A 735 -13.68 -20.25 18.27
C ASN A 735 -14.64 -19.11 18.66
N TYR A 736 -14.53 -18.51 19.86
CA TYR A 736 -15.52 -17.55 20.38
C TYR A 736 -15.83 -16.37 19.43
N PRO A 737 -14.85 -15.65 18.84
CA PRO A 737 -15.13 -14.44 18.06
C PRO A 737 -15.92 -14.70 16.78
N SER A 738 -15.84 -15.94 16.28
CA SER A 738 -16.55 -16.35 15.08
C SER A 738 -18.00 -16.79 15.33
N CYS A 739 -18.43 -16.94 16.58
CA CYS A 739 -19.78 -17.37 16.95
C CYS A 739 -20.77 -16.19 16.97
N PRO A 740 -21.83 -16.19 16.14
CA PRO A 740 -22.94 -15.23 16.20
C PRO A 740 -23.50 -14.97 17.60
N TYR A 741 -23.75 -16.01 18.42
CA TYR A 741 -24.29 -15.81 19.78
C TYR A 741 -23.34 -14.98 20.64
N PHE A 742 -22.04 -15.26 20.55
CA PHE A 742 -21.02 -14.64 21.38
C PHE A 742 -20.87 -13.16 21.00
N ARG A 743 -20.90 -12.83 19.70
CA ARG A 743 -20.90 -11.43 19.23
C ARG A 743 -22.14 -10.68 19.73
N ARG A 744 -23.33 -11.28 19.61
CA ARG A 744 -24.59 -10.68 20.07
C ARG A 744 -24.57 -10.46 21.59
N TRP A 745 -24.03 -11.40 22.35
CA TRP A 745 -23.86 -11.29 23.80
C TRP A 745 -22.85 -10.21 24.20
N MET A 746 -21.68 -10.13 23.53
CA MET A 746 -20.66 -9.13 23.82
C MET A 746 -21.17 -7.71 23.58
N VAL A 747 -21.86 -7.46 22.45
CA VAL A 747 -22.49 -6.16 22.17
C VAL A 747 -23.53 -5.82 23.25
N PHE A 748 -24.30 -6.81 23.70
CA PHE A 748 -25.31 -6.61 24.74
C PHE A 748 -24.71 -6.19 26.09
N ILE A 749 -23.61 -6.81 26.53
CA ILE A 749 -22.99 -6.54 27.84
C ILE A 749 -22.05 -5.33 27.86
N GLU A 750 -21.64 -4.83 26.69
CA GLU A 750 -20.85 -3.60 26.56
C GLU A 750 -21.67 -2.33 26.82
N ASP A 751 -22.98 -2.38 26.60
CA ASP A 751 -23.87 -1.27 26.92
C ASP A 751 -24.02 -1.11 28.44
N PRO A 752 -23.56 0.02 29.04
CA PRO A 752 -23.64 0.22 30.49
C PRO A 752 -25.07 0.15 31.04
N ARG A 753 -26.07 0.41 30.20
CA ARG A 753 -27.51 0.37 30.55
C ARG A 753 -28.01 -1.06 30.77
N ASN A 754 -27.34 -2.05 30.18
CA ASN A 754 -27.73 -3.46 30.25
C ASN A 754 -27.06 -4.23 31.39
N LYS A 755 -26.26 -3.58 32.25
CA LYS A 755 -25.43 -4.27 33.26
C LYS A 755 -26.24 -5.14 34.23
N GLU A 756 -27.40 -4.66 34.70
CA GLU A 756 -28.25 -5.42 35.63
C GLU A 756 -29.07 -6.50 34.90
N ALA A 757 -29.59 -6.19 33.71
CA ALA A 757 -30.26 -7.16 32.85
C ALA A 757 -29.32 -8.31 32.45
N ALA A 758 -28.07 -8.02 32.12
CA ALA A 758 -27.04 -9.01 31.81
C ALA A 758 -26.77 -9.94 32.98
N LYS A 759 -26.69 -9.43 34.23
CA LYS A 759 -26.55 -10.28 35.42
C LYS A 759 -27.76 -11.20 35.61
N ALA A 760 -28.97 -10.70 35.43
CA ALA A 760 -30.20 -11.50 35.53
C ALA A 760 -30.26 -12.58 34.44
N MET A 761 -29.99 -12.22 33.19
CA MET A 761 -29.94 -13.14 32.06
C MET A 761 -28.88 -14.24 32.25
N ARG A 762 -27.68 -13.90 32.75
CA ARG A 762 -26.65 -14.91 33.07
C ARG A 762 -27.11 -15.95 34.08
N ARG A 763 -27.85 -15.53 35.13
CA ARG A 763 -28.39 -16.46 36.13
C ARG A 763 -29.36 -17.45 35.48
N GLN A 764 -30.23 -16.96 34.58
CA GLN A 764 -31.18 -17.81 33.86
C GLN A 764 -30.49 -18.74 32.85
N LEU A 765 -29.51 -18.22 32.09
CA LEU A 765 -28.66 -19.03 31.19
C LEU A 765 -27.95 -20.14 31.95
N PHE A 766 -27.36 -19.84 33.12
CA PHE A 766 -26.69 -20.86 33.92
C PHE A 766 -27.66 -21.87 34.53
N LYS A 767 -28.83 -21.41 35.02
CA LYS A 767 -29.91 -22.28 35.52
C LYS A 767 -30.31 -23.32 34.46
N ARG A 768 -30.53 -22.88 33.22
CA ARG A 768 -30.87 -23.75 32.09
C ARG A 768 -29.70 -24.65 31.66
N LEU A 769 -28.47 -24.13 31.61
CA LEU A 769 -27.28 -24.93 31.28
C LEU A 769 -27.09 -26.12 32.24
N ARG A 770 -27.47 -25.96 33.52
CA ARG A 770 -27.37 -27.03 34.54
C ARG A 770 -28.34 -28.19 34.31
N GLU A 771 -29.30 -28.06 33.40
CA GLU A 771 -30.14 -29.18 32.95
C GLU A 771 -29.37 -30.14 32.04
N TRP A 772 -28.25 -29.71 31.47
CA TRP A 772 -27.39 -30.55 30.63
C TRP A 772 -26.61 -31.55 31.49
N GLN A 773 -26.26 -32.68 30.90
CA GLN A 773 -25.42 -33.71 31.53
C GLN A 773 -23.93 -33.48 31.28
N TRP A 774 -23.59 -32.73 30.23
CA TRP A 774 -22.21 -32.37 29.92
C TRP A 774 -22.10 -31.03 29.19
N ILE A 775 -20.95 -30.36 29.33
CA ILE A 775 -20.57 -29.13 28.60
C ILE A 775 -19.13 -29.22 28.10
N PRO A 776 -18.70 -28.44 27.10
CA PRO A 776 -17.29 -28.32 26.77
C PRO A 776 -16.49 -27.75 27.96
N ASP A 777 -15.24 -28.19 28.13
CA ASP A 777 -14.31 -27.55 29.07
C ASP A 777 -13.81 -26.21 28.50
N ALA A 778 -14.72 -25.25 28.36
CA ALA A 778 -14.43 -23.93 27.81
C ALA A 778 -13.36 -23.23 28.65
N GLN A 779 -12.31 -22.74 27.97
CA GLN A 779 -11.21 -21.99 28.58
C GLN A 779 -11.08 -20.60 27.97
N GLN A 780 -10.26 -19.76 28.59
CA GLN A 780 -10.02 -18.38 28.17
C GLN A 780 -9.63 -18.27 26.69
N ASP A 781 -8.77 -19.16 26.21
CA ASP A 781 -8.18 -19.11 24.87
C ASP A 781 -8.90 -20.02 23.85
N LYS A 782 -9.79 -20.93 24.26
CA LYS A 782 -10.59 -21.75 23.33
C LYS A 782 -11.85 -22.34 23.96
N MET A 783 -12.90 -22.43 23.16
CA MET A 783 -14.18 -23.06 23.53
C MET A 783 -14.07 -24.59 23.64
N TRP A 784 -13.19 -25.21 22.86
CA TRP A 784 -13.02 -26.66 22.79
C TRP A 784 -11.55 -27.07 22.87
N PRO A 785 -11.01 -27.30 24.08
CA PRO A 785 -9.66 -27.84 24.21
C PRO A 785 -9.59 -29.29 23.71
N THR A 786 -8.51 -29.63 23.02
CA THR A 786 -8.28 -31.00 22.50
C THR A 786 -7.05 -31.70 23.10
N THR A 787 -6.25 -30.98 23.89
CA THR A 787 -5.05 -31.51 24.55
C THR A 787 -5.44 -32.39 25.72
N LYS A 788 -4.89 -33.60 25.80
CA LYS A 788 -5.11 -34.52 26.94
C LYS A 788 -4.48 -33.93 28.19
N LEU A 789 -5.24 -33.87 29.28
CA LEU A 789 -4.80 -33.51 30.62
C LEU A 789 -4.97 -34.72 31.53
N GLY A 790 -4.05 -34.92 32.49
CA GLY A 790 -4.01 -36.15 33.31
C GLY A 790 -5.28 -36.47 34.11
N ALA A 791 -6.16 -35.49 34.31
CA ALA A 791 -7.44 -35.67 34.99
C ALA A 791 -8.59 -36.17 34.08
N PHE A 792 -8.40 -36.23 32.75
CA PHE A 792 -9.46 -36.58 31.79
C PHE A 792 -9.28 -38.02 31.28
N THR A 793 -10.37 -38.77 31.27
CA THR A 793 -10.45 -40.10 30.66
C THR A 793 -10.82 -39.95 29.19
N ARG A 794 -10.15 -40.69 28.30
CA ARG A 794 -10.43 -40.68 26.86
C ARG A 794 -11.29 -41.88 26.48
N TRP A 795 -12.31 -41.66 25.67
CA TRP A 795 -13.03 -42.71 24.97
C TRP A 795 -13.01 -42.49 23.44
N PRO A 796 -12.80 -43.52 22.61
CA PRO A 796 -12.27 -44.83 22.98
C PRO A 796 -10.88 -44.71 23.62
N ALA A 797 -10.42 -45.74 24.34
CA ALA A 797 -9.09 -45.74 24.93
C ALA A 797 -8.01 -45.60 23.84
N ASP A 798 -6.89 -44.94 24.17
CA ASP A 798 -5.78 -44.80 23.22
C ASP A 798 -5.19 -46.19 22.89
N PRO A 799 -4.85 -46.47 21.61
CA PRO A 799 -4.32 -47.77 21.19
C PRO A 799 -2.91 -48.09 21.74
N SER A 800 -2.17 -47.08 22.19
CA SER A 800 -0.88 -47.25 22.89
C SER A 800 -0.63 -46.08 23.86
N PRO A 801 -0.04 -46.33 25.05
CA PRO A 801 0.30 -45.28 26.02
C PRO A 801 1.28 -44.22 25.49
N GLU A 802 2.02 -44.51 24.41
CA GLU A 802 3.00 -43.60 23.80
C GLU A 802 2.39 -42.65 22.73
N THR A 803 1.14 -42.88 22.30
CA THR A 803 0.49 -42.11 21.22
C THR A 803 -0.83 -41.49 21.70
N SER A 804 -0.72 -40.39 22.46
CA SER A 804 -1.89 -39.63 22.92
C SER A 804 -2.61 -38.95 21.74
N GLN A 805 -3.79 -39.46 21.38
CA GLN A 805 -4.59 -38.88 20.30
C GLN A 805 -5.46 -37.74 20.83
N SER A 806 -5.44 -36.58 20.15
CA SER A 806 -6.31 -35.44 20.46
C SER A 806 -7.79 -35.82 20.34
N ALA A 807 -8.62 -35.29 21.24
CA ALA A 807 -10.09 -35.40 21.22
C ALA A 807 -10.71 -34.24 22.01
N PRO A 808 -11.93 -33.77 21.66
CA PRO A 808 -12.61 -32.68 22.39
C PRO A 808 -12.74 -32.99 23.88
N ARG A 809 -12.57 -31.97 24.74
CA ARG A 809 -12.73 -32.08 26.19
C ARG A 809 -14.10 -31.63 26.66
N ILE A 810 -14.76 -32.47 27.46
CA ILE A 810 -16.05 -32.19 28.09
C ILE A 810 -16.00 -32.39 29.61
N LEU A 811 -16.80 -31.62 30.32
CA LEU A 811 -17.08 -31.76 31.75
C LEU A 811 -18.42 -32.44 31.89
N LEU A 812 -18.46 -33.56 32.61
CA LEU A 812 -19.71 -34.20 33.01
C LEU A 812 -20.22 -33.55 34.29
N ARG A 813 -21.55 -33.58 34.47
CA ARG A 813 -22.18 -33.16 35.72
C ARG A 813 -21.65 -34.02 36.87
N GLU A 814 -21.55 -33.43 38.05
CA GLU A 814 -20.99 -34.08 39.23
C GLU A 814 -21.66 -35.43 39.50
N HIS A 815 -20.85 -36.45 39.77
CA HIS A 815 -21.25 -37.85 40.00
C HIS A 815 -21.87 -38.58 38.80
N CYS A 816 -21.92 -37.98 37.61
CA CYS A 816 -22.38 -38.66 36.39
C CYS A 816 -21.26 -39.51 35.77
N GLN A 817 -21.62 -40.67 35.20
CA GLN A 817 -20.74 -41.53 34.44
C GLN A 817 -21.28 -41.71 33.02
N PRO A 818 -20.42 -41.73 32.00
CA PRO A 818 -20.87 -41.97 30.62
C PRO A 818 -21.26 -43.43 30.40
N ILE A 819 -22.18 -43.64 29.46
CA ILE A 819 -22.69 -44.95 29.05
C ILE A 819 -22.08 -45.27 27.68
N PHE A 820 -21.48 -46.46 27.53
CA PHE A 820 -20.74 -46.85 26.31
C PHE A 820 -21.21 -48.19 25.68
N GLU A 821 -22.31 -48.79 26.14
CA GLU A 821 -22.79 -50.09 25.63
C GLU A 821 -23.29 -49.99 24.17
N GLU A 822 -22.88 -50.95 23.33
CA GLU A 822 -23.26 -51.10 21.92
C GLU A 822 -24.59 -51.85 21.79
N GLU A 823 -25.63 -51.23 21.25
CA GLU A 823 -26.78 -51.95 20.70
C GLU A 823 -26.34 -52.70 19.44
N GLY A 824 -26.45 -54.03 19.47
CA GLY A 824 -26.04 -54.92 18.38
C GLY A 824 -26.82 -54.67 17.09
N ILE A 825 -26.07 -54.53 15.99
CA ILE A 825 -26.63 -54.63 14.64
C ILE A 825 -26.32 -56.04 14.11
N VAL A 826 -27.40 -56.72 13.77
CA VAL A 826 -27.52 -58.07 13.23
C VAL A 826 -26.90 -58.16 11.83
N ASP A 827 -26.22 -59.28 11.58
CA ASP A 827 -25.73 -59.76 10.28
C ASP A 827 -26.74 -59.58 9.13
N GLY A 828 -26.25 -59.14 7.97
CA GLY A 828 -27.03 -59.07 6.74
C GLY A 828 -26.16 -58.82 5.51
N ASP A 829 -25.76 -59.92 4.86
CA ASP A 829 -25.38 -60.07 3.44
C ASP A 829 -24.21 -59.24 2.89
N ARG A 830 -22.99 -59.75 3.07
CA ARG A 830 -21.90 -59.59 2.10
C ARG A 830 -21.99 -60.71 1.05
N PHE A 831 -22.39 -60.35 -0.17
CA PHE A 831 -22.06 -61.13 -1.36
C PHE A 831 -20.63 -60.78 -1.80
N GLU A 832 -19.74 -61.76 -1.78
CA GLU A 832 -18.45 -61.71 -2.46
C GLU A 832 -18.66 -61.97 -3.96
N LEU A 833 -18.24 -61.03 -4.81
CA LEU A 833 -17.84 -61.33 -6.18
C LEU A 833 -16.43 -60.81 -6.40
N ASN A 834 -15.56 -61.78 -6.66
CA ASN A 834 -14.12 -61.73 -6.79
C ASN A 834 -13.74 -61.13 -8.16
N ILE A 835 -12.96 -60.04 -8.18
CA ILE A 835 -12.35 -59.48 -9.39
C ILE A 835 -10.85 -59.76 -9.32
N ASP A 836 -10.48 -60.95 -9.80
CA ASP A 836 -9.14 -61.29 -10.30
C ASP A 836 -9.32 -62.07 -11.62
N ALA A 837 -10.04 -61.43 -12.57
CA ALA A 837 -10.06 -61.79 -14.00
C ALA A 837 -10.74 -60.67 -14.83
N LEU A 838 -10.05 -59.53 -15.02
CA LEU A 838 -10.05 -58.69 -16.23
C LEU A 838 -9.09 -57.51 -16.09
#